data_AF-A0A2T1M0X2-F1
#
_entry.id   AF-A0A2T1M0X2-F1
#
_cell.length_a   1.000
_cell.length_b   1.000
_cell.length_c   1.000
_cell.angle_alpha   90.00
_cell.angle_beta   90.00
_cell.angle_gamma   90.00
#
_symmetry.space_group_name_H-M   'P 1'
#
loop_
_entity.id
_entity.type
_entity.pdbx_description
1 polymer ?
#
loop_
_entity_poly.entity_id
_entity_poly.type
_entity_poly.pdbx_seq_one_letter_code
_entity_poly.pdbx_strand_id
1 'polypeptide(L)'
;MTDSIPSLDIILNRCQTSSVGKLLPNALYVHTCALASLDPILQDYERRSRVTQTTQQATLVKFSLDKPKISYLFYANFDQDPHPILLFSLVVDVKTLEYSERHYQASDNPPLLHRKETFITPDYPLYSEFDHLTRLEVKLGLLEQSRMIGTRKEWEQRLKQFNIAFVGHYLVCPIGDSSERSITIDRHKAAIVRKSLSRPVRLALESGLFIPEVTTFFDYGCGFGGDIEQISQQGYQSLGWDPYYCPNSSCIPADIVNLGYVINVIEDQQERREALIKAWELTQKVLIVSAQVLINDSNHGIVVYGDGIITRRNTFQKYYEQEELKVYIDQVLNVDSIPIALGIYFVFRDATQAETFKLSRFRSRATTPRVNLLLKRFDDYEKLLTPLMNFFTERGRLPVLGELENELEIKAEFGGFKRAFQVILQVTHPEDWEAITEKRRQDLLLNFALSKFSGRPQPKSLNLTLREDIKALFGGYQQLCMMADLMLSSLRDLEKIEALCKTISVGKKLKNSLIIHLSAVETLPTLLRLYEGCASRTFGRLNEANVIKLSFHQAKISYLYYPDFELNPHPTLQNSMEIDLRSLQVRYRDYYDDENPPILHEKDRLVTPDYPNYEKFVKLTQQEREWGLLDNFKAISHLKGWINCLDSHCAILKNYKLYWRKDADPYKVRVLRSQISQRKRKLTKDNHVQQENLD
;
A
#
# COMPACT_ATOMS: atom_id res chain seq x y z
N MET A 1 1.09 -59.07 -14.29
CA MET A 1 1.46 -57.64 -14.36
C MET A 1 2.49 -57.52 -15.47
N THR A 2 2.27 -56.64 -16.42
CA THR A 2 3.01 -56.57 -17.70
C THR A 2 4.52 -56.37 -17.51
N ASP A 3 5.34 -57.20 -18.18
CA ASP A 3 6.81 -57.17 -18.12
C ASP A 3 7.44 -55.91 -18.74
N SER A 4 6.66 -55.07 -19.43
CA SER A 4 7.16 -53.84 -20.06
C SER A 4 7.37 -52.71 -19.04
N ILE A 5 8.56 -52.07 -19.06
CA ILE A 5 8.84 -50.82 -18.33
C ILE A 5 7.81 -49.75 -18.76
N PRO A 6 7.15 -49.05 -17.82
CA PRO A 6 6.22 -47.97 -18.16
C PRO A 6 6.87 -46.90 -19.05
N SER A 7 6.11 -46.32 -19.99
CA SER A 7 6.63 -45.24 -20.83
C SER A 7 6.98 -44.01 -19.98
N LEU A 8 7.97 -43.23 -20.43
CA LEU A 8 8.42 -42.04 -19.70
C LEU A 8 7.29 -41.02 -19.49
N ASP A 9 6.35 -40.92 -20.44
CA ASP A 9 5.17 -40.05 -20.33
C ASP A 9 4.26 -40.43 -19.17
N ILE A 10 4.09 -41.73 -18.90
CA ILE A 10 3.31 -42.22 -17.75
C ILE A 10 4.02 -41.86 -16.44
N ILE A 11 5.33 -42.08 -16.38
CA ILE A 11 6.14 -41.73 -15.20
C ILE A 11 6.10 -40.22 -14.94
N LEU A 12 6.25 -39.40 -15.99
CA LEU A 12 6.18 -37.95 -15.91
C LEU A 12 4.83 -37.49 -15.36
N ASN A 13 3.73 -38.02 -15.91
CA ASN A 13 2.39 -37.69 -15.45
C ASN A 13 2.21 -38.01 -13.96
N ARG A 14 2.63 -39.22 -13.53
CA ARG A 14 2.53 -39.65 -12.13
C ARG A 14 3.39 -38.83 -11.19
N CYS A 15 4.60 -38.45 -11.60
CA CYS A 15 5.45 -37.57 -10.82
C CYS A 15 4.84 -36.17 -10.65
N GLN A 16 4.23 -35.62 -11.70
CA GLN A 16 3.60 -34.29 -11.67
C GLN A 16 2.33 -34.25 -10.81
N THR A 17 1.62 -35.38 -10.68
CA THR A 17 0.42 -35.49 -9.84
C THR A 17 0.71 -36.03 -8.44
N SER A 18 1.98 -36.28 -8.09
CA SER A 18 2.33 -36.83 -6.78
C SER A 18 2.00 -35.85 -5.66
N SER A 19 1.28 -36.32 -4.64
CA SER A 19 1.01 -35.55 -3.42
C SER A 19 2.17 -35.61 -2.41
N VAL A 20 3.19 -36.43 -2.69
CA VAL A 20 4.33 -36.67 -1.81
C VAL A 20 5.63 -36.44 -2.58
N GLY A 21 6.57 -35.75 -1.94
CA GLY A 21 7.88 -35.42 -2.50
C GLY A 21 7.97 -34.02 -3.10
N LYS A 22 9.22 -33.56 -3.27
CA LYS A 22 9.54 -32.23 -3.80
C LYS A 22 9.61 -32.27 -5.31
N LEU A 23 8.59 -31.71 -5.97
CA LEU A 23 8.56 -31.55 -7.42
C LEU A 23 9.35 -30.31 -7.84
N LEU A 24 10.38 -30.51 -8.66
CA LEU A 24 11.13 -29.48 -9.36
C LEU A 24 10.89 -29.62 -10.88
N PRO A 25 11.19 -28.60 -11.71
CA PRO A 25 10.88 -28.61 -13.14
C PRO A 25 11.35 -29.86 -13.90
N ASN A 26 12.47 -30.45 -13.48
CA ASN A 26 13.10 -31.58 -14.18
C ASN A 26 13.10 -32.89 -13.38
N ALA A 27 12.60 -32.89 -12.13
CA ALA A 27 12.70 -34.08 -11.27
C ALA A 27 11.74 -34.04 -10.08
N LEU A 28 11.30 -35.22 -9.65
CA LEU A 28 10.64 -35.42 -8.36
C LEU A 28 11.64 -36.05 -7.38
N TYR A 29 11.77 -35.48 -6.19
CA TYR A 29 12.63 -35.98 -5.11
C TYR A 29 11.79 -36.49 -3.95
N VAL A 30 12.06 -37.71 -3.49
CA VAL A 30 11.27 -38.38 -2.43
C VAL A 30 12.22 -39.04 -1.45
N HIS A 31 11.96 -38.91 -0.15
CA HIS A 31 12.69 -39.66 0.86
C HIS A 31 12.31 -41.14 0.83
N THR A 32 13.25 -42.04 1.11
CA THR A 32 13.00 -43.48 1.00
C THR A 32 11.86 -43.98 1.89
N CYS A 33 11.66 -43.37 3.05
CA CYS A 33 10.51 -43.68 3.93
C CYS A 33 9.15 -43.37 3.29
N ALA A 34 9.11 -42.43 2.33
CA ALA A 34 7.89 -41.95 1.69
C ALA A 34 7.60 -42.65 0.35
N LEU A 35 8.46 -43.58 -0.09
CA LEU A 35 8.29 -44.30 -1.35
C LEU A 35 6.99 -45.13 -1.38
N ALA A 36 6.61 -45.74 -0.25
CA ALA A 36 5.39 -46.52 -0.14
C ALA A 36 4.11 -45.69 -0.34
N SER A 37 4.20 -44.36 -0.21
CA SER A 37 3.10 -43.42 -0.38
C SER A 37 2.97 -42.89 -1.82
N LEU A 38 3.88 -43.26 -2.73
CA LEU A 38 3.80 -42.89 -4.15
C LEU A 38 2.79 -43.76 -4.91
N ASP A 39 2.42 -43.34 -6.12
CA ASP A 39 1.62 -44.17 -7.04
C ASP A 39 2.33 -45.53 -7.28
N PRO A 40 1.60 -46.66 -7.29
CA PRO A 40 2.19 -47.99 -7.48
C PRO A 40 3.07 -48.13 -8.72
N ILE A 41 2.81 -47.37 -9.78
CA ILE A 41 3.64 -47.34 -11.00
C ILE A 41 5.02 -46.74 -10.69
N LEU A 42 5.09 -45.67 -9.89
CA LEU A 42 6.36 -45.07 -9.48
C LEU A 42 7.12 -45.99 -8.52
N GLN A 43 6.40 -46.69 -7.64
CA GLN A 43 7.00 -47.70 -6.76
C GLN A 43 7.62 -48.85 -7.56
N ASP A 44 6.92 -49.36 -8.58
CA ASP A 44 7.45 -50.42 -9.45
C ASP A 44 8.62 -49.92 -10.30
N TYR A 45 8.53 -48.71 -10.84
CA TYR A 45 9.60 -48.06 -11.60
C TYR A 45 10.88 -47.90 -10.77
N GLU A 46 10.74 -47.48 -9.51
CA GLU A 46 11.84 -47.43 -8.53
C GLU A 46 12.39 -48.82 -8.22
N ARG A 47 11.52 -49.79 -7.89
CA ARG A 47 11.92 -51.15 -7.54
C ARG A 47 12.74 -51.82 -8.64
N ARG A 48 12.34 -51.67 -9.91
CA ARG A 48 13.06 -52.23 -11.08
C ARG A 48 14.43 -51.58 -11.29
N SER A 49 14.65 -50.38 -10.76
CA SER A 49 15.90 -49.62 -10.90
C SER A 49 16.93 -49.93 -9.82
N ARG A 50 16.60 -50.78 -8.84
CA ARG A 50 17.52 -51.17 -7.76
C ARG A 50 18.52 -52.23 -8.26
N VAL A 51 19.67 -51.76 -8.72
CA VAL A 51 20.71 -52.60 -9.32
C VAL A 51 21.79 -53.09 -8.34
N THR A 52 21.92 -52.45 -7.17
CA THR A 52 22.90 -52.83 -6.13
C THR A 52 22.29 -52.77 -4.73
N GLN A 53 22.89 -53.49 -3.77
CA GLN A 53 22.49 -53.40 -2.36
C GLN A 53 22.62 -51.97 -1.81
N THR A 54 23.59 -51.19 -2.31
CA THR A 54 23.80 -49.79 -1.94
C THR A 54 22.56 -48.93 -2.18
N THR A 55 21.80 -49.17 -3.26
CA THR A 55 20.57 -48.41 -3.55
C THR A 55 19.50 -48.52 -2.46
N GLN A 56 19.52 -49.58 -1.64
CA GLN A 56 18.59 -49.77 -0.52
C GLN A 56 18.87 -48.82 0.65
N GLN A 57 20.10 -48.32 0.76
CA GLN A 57 20.53 -47.41 1.83
C GLN A 57 20.41 -45.93 1.44
N ALA A 58 19.79 -45.63 0.29
CA ALA A 58 19.62 -44.26 -0.17
C ALA A 58 18.77 -43.44 0.82
N THR A 59 19.09 -42.16 0.94
CA THR A 59 18.27 -41.21 1.70
C THR A 59 17.13 -40.68 0.84
N LEU A 60 17.46 -40.17 -0.35
CA LEU A 60 16.48 -39.67 -1.32
C LEU A 60 16.57 -40.45 -2.63
N VAL A 61 15.42 -40.61 -3.26
CA VAL A 61 15.26 -41.09 -4.64
C VAL A 61 14.80 -39.92 -5.50
N LYS A 62 15.53 -39.67 -6.59
CA LYS A 62 15.23 -38.65 -7.59
C LYS A 62 14.76 -39.33 -8.87
N PHE A 63 13.51 -39.08 -9.25
CA PHE A 63 12.94 -39.46 -10.53
C PHE A 63 13.21 -38.36 -11.55
N SER A 64 13.97 -38.64 -12.61
CA SER A 64 14.17 -37.68 -13.71
C SER A 64 12.90 -37.59 -14.55
N LEU A 65 12.46 -36.37 -14.89
CA LEU A 65 11.31 -36.15 -15.77
C LEU A 65 11.70 -36.05 -17.24
N ASP A 66 12.97 -35.80 -17.53
CA ASP A 66 13.52 -35.60 -18.87
C ASP A 66 14.13 -36.87 -19.47
N LYS A 67 14.53 -37.83 -18.64
CA LYS A 67 15.24 -39.05 -19.04
C LYS A 67 14.75 -40.24 -18.23
N PRO A 68 14.81 -41.48 -18.76
CA PRO A 68 14.44 -42.68 -18.01
C PRO A 68 15.52 -43.06 -16.99
N LYS A 69 15.75 -42.20 -16.00
CA LYS A 69 16.80 -42.35 -14.98
C LYS A 69 16.27 -42.17 -13.58
N ILE A 70 16.82 -42.94 -12.65
CA ILE A 70 16.64 -42.75 -11.20
C ILE A 70 17.99 -42.45 -10.58
N SER A 71 18.03 -41.45 -9.70
CA SER A 71 19.22 -41.17 -8.90
C SER A 71 18.95 -41.46 -7.42
N TYR A 72 19.82 -42.26 -6.82
CA TYR A 72 19.85 -42.53 -5.39
C TYR A 72 20.86 -41.58 -4.74
N LEU A 73 20.41 -40.78 -3.78
CA LEU A 73 21.19 -39.74 -3.13
C LEU A 73 21.38 -40.07 -1.65
N PHE A 74 22.61 -39.94 -1.17
CA PHE A 74 23.01 -40.37 0.16
C PHE A 74 23.49 -39.18 0.97
N TYR A 75 22.69 -38.80 1.95
CA TYR A 75 22.95 -37.68 2.85
C TYR A 75 23.35 -38.23 4.22
N ALA A 76 24.45 -37.71 4.77
CA ALA A 76 24.87 -38.07 6.12
C ALA A 76 23.90 -37.47 7.15
N ASN A 77 23.57 -38.20 8.22
CA ASN A 77 22.85 -37.66 9.38
C ASN A 77 21.59 -36.87 9.00
N PHE A 78 20.78 -37.38 8.07
CA PHE A 78 19.63 -36.67 7.50
C PHE A 78 18.69 -36.09 8.57
N ASP A 79 18.50 -36.82 9.67
CA ASP A 79 17.63 -36.39 10.75
C ASP A 79 18.27 -35.31 11.64
N GLN A 80 19.56 -35.43 11.94
CA GLN A 80 20.26 -34.67 12.97
C GLN A 80 20.89 -33.37 12.43
N ASP A 81 21.40 -33.40 11.20
CA ASP A 81 21.93 -32.21 10.55
C ASP A 81 20.76 -31.38 9.98
N PRO A 82 20.66 -30.08 10.28
CA PRO A 82 19.63 -29.23 9.68
C PRO A 82 19.75 -29.15 8.16
N HIS A 83 20.97 -29.21 7.62
CA HIS A 83 21.25 -29.09 6.18
C HIS A 83 22.33 -30.10 5.74
N PRO A 84 21.99 -31.39 5.70
CA PRO A 84 22.97 -32.44 5.48
C PRO A 84 23.63 -32.31 4.10
N ILE A 85 24.93 -32.58 4.05
CA ILE A 85 25.69 -32.63 2.80
C ILE A 85 25.46 -33.93 2.05
N LEU A 86 25.46 -33.85 0.72
CA LEU A 86 25.43 -35.01 -0.16
C LEU A 86 26.80 -35.69 -0.11
N LEU A 87 26.86 -36.95 0.33
CA LEU A 87 28.11 -37.72 0.36
C LEU A 87 28.37 -38.44 -0.95
N PHE A 88 27.30 -38.98 -1.53
CA PHE A 88 27.37 -39.95 -2.62
C PHE A 88 26.07 -39.93 -3.42
N SER A 89 26.18 -40.20 -4.72
CA SER A 89 25.04 -40.38 -5.60
C SER A 89 25.28 -41.52 -6.57
N LEU A 90 24.25 -42.31 -6.83
CA LEU A 90 24.24 -43.39 -7.82
C LEU A 90 23.11 -43.14 -8.81
N VAL A 91 23.42 -43.02 -10.09
CA VAL A 91 22.44 -42.77 -11.16
C VAL A 91 22.28 -44.03 -12.01
N VAL A 92 21.07 -44.56 -12.08
CA VAL A 92 20.71 -45.76 -12.86
C VAL A 92 19.93 -45.34 -14.10
N ASP A 93 20.31 -45.87 -15.26
CA ASP A 93 19.44 -45.86 -16.45
C ASP A 93 18.45 -47.01 -16.35
N VAL A 94 17.16 -46.70 -16.30
CA VAL A 94 16.11 -47.70 -16.01
C VAL A 94 15.94 -48.68 -17.16
N LYS A 95 16.35 -48.32 -18.38
CA LYS A 95 16.23 -49.20 -19.54
C LYS A 95 17.38 -50.20 -19.64
N THR A 96 18.62 -49.75 -19.40
CA THR A 96 19.81 -50.59 -19.54
C THR A 96 20.26 -51.22 -18.23
N LEU A 97 19.80 -50.69 -17.08
CA LEU A 97 20.26 -51.02 -15.73
C LEU A 97 21.76 -50.76 -15.50
N GLU A 98 22.41 -50.03 -16.42
CA GLU A 98 23.74 -49.49 -16.20
C GLU A 98 23.66 -48.34 -15.19
N TYR A 99 24.66 -48.23 -14.33
CA TYR A 99 24.73 -47.19 -13.32
C TYR A 99 26.08 -46.50 -13.29
N SER A 100 26.07 -45.25 -12.83
CA SER A 100 27.27 -44.48 -12.55
C SER A 100 27.23 -43.89 -11.15
N GLU A 101 28.41 -43.74 -10.58
CA GLU A 101 28.61 -43.33 -9.20
C GLU A 101 29.39 -42.02 -9.15
N ARG A 102 29.06 -41.18 -8.16
CA ARG A 102 29.79 -39.95 -7.88
C ARG A 102 29.90 -39.75 -6.38
N HIS A 103 31.14 -39.62 -5.91
CA HIS A 103 31.47 -39.35 -4.52
C HIS A 103 31.79 -37.87 -4.31
N TYR A 104 31.24 -37.29 -3.26
CA TYR A 104 31.39 -35.88 -2.89
C TYR A 104 32.14 -35.70 -1.56
N GLN A 105 32.51 -36.80 -0.88
CA GLN A 105 33.24 -36.78 0.39
C GLN A 105 34.56 -36.01 0.34
N ALA A 106 35.27 -36.08 -0.78
CA ALA A 106 36.53 -35.35 -1.01
C ALA A 106 36.32 -33.95 -1.62
N SER A 107 35.08 -33.51 -1.80
CA SER A 107 34.80 -32.18 -2.32
C SER A 107 34.94 -31.14 -1.21
N ASP A 108 35.68 -30.06 -1.47
CA ASP A 108 35.76 -28.92 -0.55
C ASP A 108 34.42 -28.17 -0.43
N ASN A 109 33.49 -28.37 -1.37
CA ASN A 109 32.22 -27.65 -1.43
C ASN A 109 31.07 -28.56 -1.89
N PRO A 110 30.69 -29.58 -1.09
CA PRO A 110 29.66 -30.53 -1.49
C PRO A 110 28.29 -29.85 -1.54
N PRO A 111 27.36 -30.36 -2.38
CA PRO A 111 25.97 -29.93 -2.34
C PRO A 111 25.34 -30.24 -0.99
N LEU A 112 24.43 -29.40 -0.50
CA LEU A 112 23.62 -29.67 0.70
C LEU A 112 22.13 -29.69 0.42
N LEU A 113 21.38 -30.19 1.39
CA LEU A 113 19.94 -30.31 1.34
C LEU A 113 19.25 -29.21 2.14
N HIS A 114 18.23 -28.58 1.55
CA HIS A 114 17.31 -27.69 2.26
C HIS A 114 15.89 -28.20 2.17
N ARG A 115 15.06 -27.71 3.10
CA ARG A 115 13.61 -27.95 3.13
C ARG A 115 13.28 -29.43 3.25
N LYS A 116 13.82 -30.07 4.27
CA LYS A 116 13.71 -31.51 4.49
C LYS A 116 12.23 -31.97 4.56
N GLU A 117 11.34 -31.11 5.07
CA GLU A 117 9.91 -31.34 5.16
C GLU A 117 9.24 -31.64 3.81
N THR A 118 9.84 -31.17 2.71
CA THR A 118 9.26 -31.37 1.36
C THR A 118 9.48 -32.77 0.78
N PHE A 119 10.41 -33.57 1.35
CA PHE A 119 10.73 -34.90 0.82
C PHE A 119 10.03 -36.05 1.54
N ILE A 120 9.42 -35.77 2.70
CA ILE A 120 8.83 -36.73 3.63
C ILE A 120 7.31 -36.52 3.74
N THR A 121 6.62 -37.45 4.38
CA THR A 121 5.18 -37.36 4.66
C THR A 121 4.92 -36.69 6.03
N PRO A 122 3.71 -36.14 6.27
CA PRO A 122 3.39 -35.45 7.53
C PRO A 122 3.45 -36.31 8.80
N ASP A 123 3.40 -37.64 8.67
CA ASP A 123 3.53 -38.62 9.75
C ASP A 123 4.99 -38.93 10.12
N TYR A 124 5.96 -38.38 9.38
CA TYR A 124 7.38 -38.54 9.72
C TYR A 124 7.70 -37.91 11.08
N PRO A 125 8.42 -38.58 11.99
CA PRO A 125 8.60 -38.13 13.38
C PRO A 125 9.11 -36.70 13.54
N LEU A 126 10.01 -36.26 12.65
CA LEU A 126 10.63 -34.92 12.68
C LEU A 126 9.99 -33.92 11.70
N TYR A 127 8.83 -34.25 11.10
CA TYR A 127 8.19 -33.38 10.10
C TYR A 127 7.95 -31.97 10.63
N SER A 128 7.34 -31.85 11.81
CA SER A 128 7.02 -30.56 12.43
C SER A 128 8.25 -29.72 12.75
N GLU A 129 9.37 -30.37 13.14
CA GLU A 129 10.64 -29.70 13.43
C GLU A 129 11.28 -29.16 12.15
N PHE A 130 11.27 -29.95 11.06
CA PHE A 130 11.78 -29.51 9.75
C PHE A 130 10.92 -28.40 9.14
N ASP A 131 9.59 -28.51 9.21
CA ASP A 131 8.68 -27.45 8.76
C ASP A 131 8.88 -26.15 9.55
N HIS A 132 9.01 -26.26 10.87
CA HIS A 132 9.26 -25.11 11.72
C HIS A 132 10.57 -24.42 11.37
N LEU A 133 11.65 -25.19 11.23
CA LEU A 133 12.94 -24.65 10.80
C LEU A 133 12.81 -23.95 9.44
N THR A 134 12.24 -24.62 8.43
CA THR A 134 12.06 -24.01 7.10
C THR A 134 11.27 -22.71 7.17
N ARG A 135 10.19 -22.63 7.97
CA ARG A 135 9.41 -21.39 8.15
C ARG A 135 10.26 -20.26 8.75
N LEU A 136 11.11 -20.56 9.73
CA LEU A 136 12.03 -19.58 10.29
C LEU A 136 13.07 -19.12 9.26
N GLU A 137 13.65 -20.05 8.51
CA GLU A 137 14.65 -19.74 7.47
C GLU A 137 14.07 -18.91 6.33
N VAL A 138 12.82 -19.17 5.92
CA VAL A 138 12.09 -18.34 4.97
C VAL A 138 11.83 -16.96 5.56
N LYS A 139 11.38 -16.88 6.82
CA LYS A 139 11.09 -15.60 7.49
C LYS A 139 12.33 -14.72 7.64
N LEU A 140 13.50 -15.34 7.88
CA LEU A 140 14.79 -14.65 7.97
C LEU A 140 15.44 -14.44 6.60
N GLY A 141 14.81 -14.89 5.51
CA GLY A 141 15.33 -14.76 4.15
C GLY A 141 16.51 -15.69 3.84
N LEU A 142 16.90 -16.62 4.71
CA LEU A 142 18.05 -17.50 4.51
C LEU A 142 17.94 -18.35 3.23
N LEU A 143 16.72 -18.78 2.86
CA LEU A 143 16.45 -19.60 1.68
C LEU A 143 16.19 -18.81 0.38
N GLU A 144 16.33 -17.49 0.40
CA GLU A 144 16.26 -16.67 -0.81
C GLU A 144 17.43 -16.94 -1.76
N GLN A 145 17.29 -16.56 -3.04
CA GLN A 145 18.34 -16.76 -4.06
C GLN A 145 18.79 -18.22 -4.15
N SER A 146 17.84 -19.15 -4.25
CA SER A 146 18.02 -20.62 -4.24
C SER A 146 19.17 -21.19 -5.10
N ARG A 147 19.64 -20.46 -6.13
CA ARG A 147 20.80 -20.83 -6.95
C ARG A 147 22.15 -20.70 -6.22
N MET A 148 22.23 -19.90 -5.16
CA MET A 148 23.47 -19.55 -4.46
C MET A 148 23.60 -20.20 -3.08
N ILE A 149 22.66 -21.04 -2.67
CA ILE A 149 22.68 -21.67 -1.32
C ILE A 149 22.92 -23.18 -1.37
N GLY A 150 22.97 -23.78 -2.57
CA GLY A 150 22.94 -25.24 -2.74
C GLY A 150 24.23 -25.99 -2.37
N THR A 151 25.28 -25.30 -1.93
CA THR A 151 26.62 -25.86 -1.65
C THR A 151 27.19 -25.31 -0.34
N ARG A 152 27.99 -26.14 0.35
CA ARG A 152 28.35 -25.96 1.76
C ARG A 152 28.98 -24.61 2.07
N LYS A 153 29.97 -24.17 1.28
CA LYS A 153 30.71 -22.93 1.50
C LYS A 153 29.79 -21.72 1.38
N GLU A 154 28.92 -21.70 0.39
CA GLU A 154 27.97 -20.62 0.16
C GLU A 154 26.90 -20.60 1.26
N TRP A 155 26.46 -21.76 1.74
CA TRP A 155 25.58 -21.84 2.90
C TRP A 155 26.24 -21.36 4.19
N GLU A 156 27.46 -21.80 4.49
CA GLU A 156 28.22 -21.31 5.65
C GLU A 156 28.49 -19.80 5.55
N GLN A 157 28.75 -19.27 4.35
CA GLN A 157 28.89 -17.84 4.11
C GLN A 157 27.57 -17.10 4.33
N ARG A 158 26.43 -17.68 3.92
CA ARG A 158 25.08 -17.16 4.20
C ARG A 158 24.84 -17.10 5.71
N LEU A 159 25.11 -18.17 6.44
CA LEU A 159 24.96 -18.19 7.90
C LEU A 159 25.83 -17.15 8.59
N LYS A 160 27.10 -17.00 8.16
CA LYS A 160 28.00 -15.93 8.63
C LYS A 160 27.48 -14.54 8.31
N GLN A 161 26.93 -14.32 7.12
CA GLN A 161 26.36 -13.04 6.70
C GLN A 161 25.17 -12.62 7.60
N PHE A 162 24.35 -13.58 8.00
CA PHE A 162 23.19 -13.35 8.86
C PHE A 162 23.54 -13.41 10.36
N ASN A 163 24.78 -13.74 10.71
CA ASN A 163 25.24 -14.00 12.07
C ASN A 163 24.39 -15.03 12.83
N ILE A 164 23.99 -16.08 12.12
CA ILE A 164 23.16 -17.17 12.66
C ILE A 164 23.99 -18.45 12.62
N ALA A 165 23.80 -19.29 13.64
CA ALA A 165 24.30 -20.65 13.69
C ALA A 165 23.15 -21.62 14.00
N PHE A 166 23.47 -22.91 14.00
CA PHE A 166 22.53 -23.96 14.37
C PHE A 166 22.94 -24.62 15.68
N VAL A 167 21.96 -24.86 16.54
CA VAL A 167 22.04 -25.84 17.63
C VAL A 167 20.93 -26.85 17.39
N GLY A 168 21.28 -28.02 16.85
CA GLY A 168 20.29 -28.94 16.28
C GLY A 168 19.53 -28.29 15.10
N HIS A 169 18.21 -28.39 15.09
CA HIS A 169 17.33 -27.75 14.08
C HIS A 169 16.87 -26.34 14.49
N TYR A 170 17.49 -25.75 15.51
CA TYR A 170 17.15 -24.41 15.98
C TYR A 170 18.19 -23.40 15.51
N LEU A 171 17.69 -22.27 14.98
CA LEU A 171 18.52 -21.12 14.64
C LEU A 171 18.86 -20.37 15.92
N VAL A 172 20.15 -20.16 16.14
CA VAL A 172 20.67 -19.39 17.27
C VAL A 172 21.53 -18.24 16.78
N CYS A 173 21.55 -17.15 17.53
CA CYS A 173 22.57 -16.11 17.37
C CYS A 173 23.73 -16.48 18.30
N PRO A 174 24.96 -16.73 17.82
CA PRO A 174 26.09 -16.98 18.71
C PRO A 174 26.34 -15.74 19.56
N ILE A 175 25.96 -15.79 20.83
CA ILE A 175 26.41 -14.84 21.85
C ILE A 175 27.79 -15.32 22.30
N GLY A 176 28.78 -15.21 21.41
CA GLY A 176 30.18 -15.35 21.82
C GLY A 176 30.59 -14.08 22.55
N ASP A 177 31.46 -14.22 23.56
CA ASP A 177 32.19 -13.14 24.24
C ASP A 177 32.84 -12.19 23.21
N SER A 178 32.05 -11.26 22.69
CA SER A 178 32.56 -10.10 22.01
C SER A 178 33.06 -9.19 23.10
N SER A 179 34.37 -9.28 23.37
CA SER A 179 35.13 -8.06 23.61
C SER A 179 34.57 -6.97 22.71
N GLU A 180 34.24 -5.83 23.31
CA GLU A 180 33.76 -4.61 22.67
C GLU A 180 34.49 -4.36 21.34
N ARG A 181 33.96 -4.90 20.25
CA ARG A 181 34.13 -4.30 18.94
C ARG A 181 32.92 -3.42 18.77
N SER A 182 33.00 -2.23 19.38
CA SER A 182 32.18 -1.10 18.96
C SER A 182 32.42 -0.93 17.46
N ILE A 183 31.50 -1.43 16.64
CA ILE A 183 31.45 -1.04 15.24
C ILE A 183 31.13 0.44 15.29
N THR A 184 32.12 1.30 14.98
CA THR A 184 31.89 2.74 14.91
C THR A 184 30.90 3.00 13.78
N ILE A 185 29.65 3.30 14.12
CA ILE A 185 28.59 3.62 13.16
C ILE A 185 28.72 5.09 12.76
N ASP A 186 28.91 5.35 11.47
CA ASP A 186 29.09 6.69 10.94
C ASP A 186 27.72 7.37 10.69
N ARG A 187 26.92 7.58 11.74
CA ARG A 187 25.53 8.08 11.64
C ARG A 187 25.39 9.33 10.75
N HIS A 188 26.38 10.23 10.81
CA HIS A 188 26.43 11.46 10.00
C HIS A 188 26.33 11.19 8.48
N LYS A 189 26.79 10.03 7.99
CA LYS A 189 26.74 9.66 6.56
C LYS A 189 25.34 9.29 6.06
N ALA A 190 24.35 9.19 6.94
CA ALA A 190 22.96 8.95 6.57
C ALA A 190 22.24 10.23 6.09
N ALA A 191 22.75 11.42 6.43
CA ALA A 191 22.19 12.69 5.97
C ALA A 191 22.39 12.88 4.46
N ILE A 192 21.34 13.33 3.77
CA ILE A 192 21.34 13.53 2.31
C ILE A 192 21.21 15.03 2.00
N VAL A 193 22.08 15.54 1.13
CA VAL A 193 21.96 16.90 0.58
C VAL A 193 20.79 16.93 -0.41
N ARG A 194 19.78 17.75 -0.13
CA ARG A 194 18.57 17.91 -0.96
C ARG A 194 18.33 19.38 -1.29
N LYS A 195 17.81 19.63 -2.50
CA LYS A 195 17.45 20.98 -2.99
C LYS A 195 15.97 21.34 -2.76
N SER A 196 15.20 20.42 -2.18
CA SER A 196 13.76 20.58 -1.95
C SER A 196 13.40 20.14 -0.53
N LEU A 197 12.26 20.63 -0.03
CA LEU A 197 11.71 20.22 1.26
C LEU A 197 11.58 18.70 1.35
N SER A 198 11.97 18.19 2.51
CA SER A 198 11.75 16.81 2.91
C SER A 198 10.27 16.47 2.93
N ARG A 199 9.99 15.20 2.67
CA ARG A 199 8.62 14.67 2.65
C ARG A 199 7.81 15.01 3.92
N PRO A 200 8.31 14.80 5.15
CA PRO A 200 7.56 15.14 6.37
C PRO A 200 7.22 16.64 6.45
N VAL A 201 8.18 17.52 6.12
CA VAL A 201 7.99 18.98 6.22
C VAL A 201 7.06 19.50 5.13
N ARG A 202 7.17 18.99 3.90
CA ARG A 202 6.27 19.34 2.79
C ARG A 202 4.82 18.98 3.11
N LEU A 203 4.57 17.78 3.64
CA LEU A 203 3.21 17.36 4.01
C LEU A 203 2.63 18.23 5.13
N ALA A 204 3.45 18.71 6.06
CA ALA A 204 2.99 19.62 7.12
C ALA A 204 2.61 21.00 6.55
N LEU A 205 3.38 21.50 5.58
CA LEU A 205 3.06 22.72 4.84
C LEU A 205 1.76 22.58 4.04
N GLU A 206 1.62 21.51 3.24
CA GLU A 206 0.41 21.20 2.45
C GLU A 206 -0.83 20.97 3.33
N SER A 207 -0.64 20.50 4.56
CA SER A 207 -1.71 20.31 5.53
C SER A 207 -2.17 21.61 6.22
N GLY A 208 -1.58 22.75 5.85
CA GLY A 208 -1.95 24.07 6.39
C GLY A 208 -1.54 24.30 7.85
N LEU A 209 -0.53 23.58 8.34
CA LEU A 209 -0.03 23.77 9.72
C LEU A 209 0.83 25.01 9.88
N PHE A 210 1.42 25.49 8.79
CA PHE A 210 2.26 26.68 8.77
C PHE A 210 1.42 27.92 8.47
N ILE A 211 1.45 28.87 9.39
CA ILE A 211 0.87 30.21 9.21
C ILE A 211 2.03 31.19 9.02
N PRO A 212 2.13 31.87 7.86
CA PRO A 212 3.21 32.81 7.56
C PRO A 212 3.43 33.82 8.68
N GLU A 213 4.69 34.12 8.99
CA GLU A 213 5.14 35.10 10.00
C GLU A 213 4.74 34.81 11.46
N VAL A 214 3.88 33.83 11.72
CA VAL A 214 3.39 33.47 13.06
C VAL A 214 4.04 32.18 13.55
N THR A 215 4.20 31.19 12.67
CA THR A 215 4.63 29.84 13.05
C THR A 215 6.16 29.73 13.08
N THR A 216 6.72 29.24 14.19
CA THR A 216 8.14 28.92 14.32
C THR A 216 8.42 27.44 14.03
N PHE A 217 9.53 27.16 13.37
CA PHE A 217 9.93 25.83 12.94
C PHE A 217 11.31 25.44 13.49
N PHE A 218 11.44 24.21 14.00
CA PHE A 218 12.72 23.66 14.45
C PHE A 218 12.96 22.27 13.89
N ASP A 219 14.12 22.04 13.26
CA ASP A 219 14.50 20.74 12.71
C ASP A 219 15.54 20.03 13.61
N TYR A 220 15.10 18.96 14.29
CA TYR A 220 15.91 18.16 15.21
C TYR A 220 16.56 17.01 14.44
N GLY A 221 17.89 17.05 14.28
CA GLY A 221 18.66 16.20 13.37
C GLY A 221 18.65 16.73 11.93
N CYS A 222 18.89 18.03 11.76
CA CYS A 222 18.72 18.72 10.48
C CYS A 222 19.74 18.34 9.39
N GLY A 223 20.80 17.60 9.73
CA GLY A 223 21.89 17.28 8.82
C GLY A 223 22.48 18.54 8.18
N PHE A 224 22.43 18.61 6.85
CA PHE A 224 22.92 19.77 6.09
C PHE A 224 22.00 21.00 6.14
N GLY A 225 20.85 20.95 6.83
CA GLY A 225 19.98 22.11 7.03
C GLY A 225 19.05 22.46 5.86
N GLY A 226 18.87 21.58 4.87
CA GLY A 226 18.08 21.88 3.68
C GLY A 226 16.62 22.24 3.95
N ASP A 227 15.98 21.63 4.96
CA ASP A 227 14.60 21.99 5.35
C ASP A 227 14.53 23.37 5.98
N ILE A 228 15.53 23.74 6.78
CA ILE A 228 15.65 25.05 7.43
C ILE A 228 15.78 26.14 6.36
N GLU A 229 16.69 25.96 5.39
CA GLU A 229 16.90 26.93 4.32
C GLU A 229 15.62 27.16 3.50
N GLN A 230 14.94 26.09 3.13
CA GLN A 230 13.73 26.16 2.29
C GLN A 230 12.53 26.77 3.03
N ILE A 231 12.33 26.46 4.31
CA ILE A 231 11.28 27.06 5.14
C ILE A 231 11.58 28.54 5.40
N SER A 232 12.84 28.90 5.67
CA SER A 232 13.27 30.30 5.80
C SER A 232 13.02 31.11 4.53
N GLN A 233 13.32 30.54 3.34
CA GLN A 233 13.04 31.17 2.04
C GLN A 233 11.55 31.44 1.80
N GLN A 234 10.65 30.73 2.47
CA GLN A 234 9.20 30.96 2.39
C GLN A 234 8.69 31.97 3.45
N GLY A 235 9.59 32.61 4.21
CA GLY A 235 9.26 33.68 5.16
C GLY A 235 8.95 33.20 6.59
N TYR A 236 9.25 31.95 6.93
CA TYR A 236 9.04 31.41 8.28
C TYR A 236 10.30 31.51 9.12
N GLN A 237 10.15 31.65 10.44
CA GLN A 237 11.27 31.53 11.37
C GLN A 237 11.65 30.06 11.53
N SER A 238 12.85 29.69 11.09
CA SER A 238 13.34 28.31 11.14
C SER A 238 14.73 28.21 11.74
N LEU A 239 14.93 27.23 12.61
CA LEU A 239 16.23 26.84 13.16
C LEU A 239 16.36 25.31 13.15
N GLY A 240 17.53 24.79 13.49
CA GLY A 240 17.69 23.36 13.70
C GLY A 240 19.02 23.01 14.32
N TRP A 241 19.14 21.75 14.70
CA TRP A 241 20.28 21.20 15.40
C TRP A 241 20.62 19.83 14.82
N ASP A 242 21.91 19.50 14.76
CA ASP A 242 22.39 18.17 14.37
C ASP A 242 23.66 17.85 15.15
N PRO A 243 23.81 16.64 15.72
CA PRO A 243 24.95 16.31 16.58
C PRO A 243 26.31 16.38 15.86
N TYR A 244 26.32 16.32 14.51
CA TYR A 244 27.54 16.37 13.71
C TYR A 244 27.63 17.65 12.88
N TYR A 245 26.60 17.96 12.11
CA TYR A 245 26.62 19.07 11.14
C TYR A 245 26.33 20.44 11.76
N CYS A 246 25.58 20.47 12.87
CA CYS A 246 25.20 21.72 13.53
C CYS A 246 25.19 21.58 15.07
N PRO A 247 26.30 21.16 15.70
CA PRO A 247 26.32 20.78 17.12
C PRO A 247 26.20 21.98 18.07
N ASN A 248 26.64 23.16 17.62
CA ASN A 248 26.67 24.39 18.43
C ASN A 248 25.35 25.18 18.37
N SER A 249 24.38 24.73 17.58
CA SER A 249 23.07 25.39 17.51
C SER A 249 22.28 25.15 18.79
N SER A 250 21.61 26.19 19.31
CA SER A 250 20.79 26.04 20.51
C SER A 250 19.50 25.31 20.17
N CYS A 251 19.18 24.26 20.92
CA CYS A 251 17.88 23.61 20.88
C CYS A 251 16.86 24.51 21.58
N ILE A 252 16.02 25.21 20.80
CA ILE A 252 14.99 26.11 21.33
C ILE A 252 13.58 25.57 21.04
N PRO A 253 12.59 25.88 21.89
CA PRO A 253 11.21 25.50 21.60
C PRO A 253 10.67 26.17 20.33
N ALA A 254 9.84 25.46 19.58
CA ALA A 254 9.16 25.95 18.38
C ALA A 254 7.73 25.41 18.26
N ASP A 255 6.88 26.13 17.53
CA ASP A 255 5.51 25.70 17.23
C ASP A 255 5.49 24.34 16.54
N ILE A 256 6.33 24.17 15.52
CA ILE A 256 6.48 22.92 14.77
C ILE A 256 7.91 22.41 14.94
N VAL A 257 8.06 21.19 15.45
CA VAL A 257 9.35 20.50 15.51
C VAL A 257 9.34 19.32 14.55
N ASN A 258 10.38 19.18 13.74
CA ASN A 258 10.59 18.02 12.87
C ASN A 258 11.65 17.09 13.45
N LEU A 259 11.30 15.82 13.64
CA LEU A 259 12.21 14.71 13.92
C LEU A 259 12.23 13.80 12.69
N GLY A 260 12.76 14.35 11.59
CA GLY A 260 12.63 13.78 10.26
C GLY A 260 13.70 12.75 9.95
N TYR A 261 13.35 11.46 9.96
CA TYR A 261 14.25 10.35 9.63
C TYR A 261 15.46 10.20 10.58
N VAL A 262 15.30 10.60 11.83
CA VAL A 262 16.35 10.51 12.87
C VAL A 262 16.27 9.21 13.65
N ILE A 263 15.08 8.81 14.11
CA ILE A 263 14.91 7.61 14.95
C ILE A 263 15.24 6.30 14.22
N ASN A 264 15.31 6.32 12.90
CA ASN A 264 15.68 5.20 12.06
C ASN A 264 17.21 5.09 11.85
N VAL A 265 18.02 6.06 12.28
CA VAL A 265 19.48 6.02 12.15
C VAL A 265 20.20 5.89 13.49
N ILE A 266 19.45 5.89 14.61
CA ILE A 266 19.98 5.65 15.96
C ILE A 266 19.84 4.15 16.29
N GLU A 267 20.98 3.48 16.46
CA GLU A 267 21.08 2.06 16.79
C GLU A 267 20.69 1.75 18.24
N ASP A 268 21.04 2.64 19.18
CA ASP A 268 20.75 2.44 20.59
C ASP A 268 19.29 2.78 20.90
N GLN A 269 18.55 1.83 21.48
CA GLN A 269 17.13 2.00 21.72
C GLN A 269 16.83 3.07 22.78
N GLN A 270 17.71 3.23 23.77
CA GLN A 270 17.52 4.22 24.82
C GLN A 270 17.77 5.63 24.29
N GLU A 271 18.85 5.84 23.54
CA GLU A 271 19.15 7.10 22.87
C GLU A 271 18.04 7.48 21.88
N ARG A 272 17.52 6.50 21.13
CA ARG A 272 16.41 6.71 20.21
C ARG A 272 15.14 7.17 20.93
N ARG A 273 14.86 6.61 22.10
CA ARG A 273 13.76 7.04 22.98
C ARG A 273 14.00 8.46 23.49
N GLU A 274 15.22 8.75 23.95
CA GLU A 274 15.59 10.08 24.46
C GLU A 274 15.52 11.16 23.37
N ALA A 275 15.95 10.88 22.14
CA ALA A 275 15.84 11.81 21.02
C ALA A 275 14.37 12.17 20.72
N LEU A 276 13.47 11.18 20.75
CA LEU A 276 12.04 11.41 20.57
C LEU A 276 11.43 12.26 21.70
N ILE A 277 11.82 12.00 22.96
CA ILE A 277 11.39 12.79 24.12
C ILE A 277 11.91 14.23 24.02
N LYS A 278 13.18 14.43 23.71
CA LYS A 278 13.78 15.77 23.58
C LYS A 278 13.14 16.59 22.46
N ALA A 279 12.89 15.98 21.30
CA ALA A 279 12.17 16.64 20.22
C ALA A 279 10.74 17.03 20.65
N TRP A 280 10.07 16.17 21.41
CA TRP A 280 8.76 16.48 21.97
C TRP A 280 8.82 17.64 22.96
N GLU A 281 9.80 17.70 23.88
CA GLU A 281 9.97 18.80 24.84
C GLU A 281 10.10 20.17 24.17
N LEU A 282 10.75 20.24 22.99
CA LEU A 282 10.87 21.47 22.20
C LEU A 282 9.56 21.85 21.49
N THR A 283 8.62 20.92 21.36
CA THR A 283 7.39 21.12 20.58
C THR A 283 6.34 21.90 21.36
N GLN A 284 5.88 23.03 20.81
CA GLN A 284 4.79 23.84 21.37
C GLN A 284 3.42 23.48 20.79
N LYS A 285 3.31 23.16 19.48
CA LYS A 285 2.04 22.79 18.84
C LYS A 285 2.06 21.40 18.22
N VAL A 286 2.97 21.14 17.27
CA VAL A 286 2.98 19.90 16.48
C VAL A 286 4.40 19.32 16.33
N LEU A 287 4.57 18.05 16.68
CA LEU A 287 5.78 17.29 16.41
C LEU A 287 5.54 16.43 15.15
N ILE A 288 6.44 16.54 14.19
CA ILE A 288 6.50 15.69 13.01
C ILE A 288 7.51 14.59 13.26
N VAL A 289 7.08 13.33 13.22
CA VAL A 289 7.97 12.17 13.37
C VAL A 289 7.95 11.38 12.08
N SER A 290 9.13 11.11 11.51
CA SER A 290 9.24 10.21 10.36
C SER A 290 10.36 9.19 10.48
N ALA A 291 10.13 8.01 9.93
CA ALA A 291 11.10 6.94 9.83
C ALA A 291 10.93 6.17 8.51
N GLN A 292 11.97 5.43 8.11
CA GLN A 292 11.86 4.52 6.98
C GLN A 292 11.00 3.31 7.38
N VAL A 293 10.05 2.95 6.51
CA VAL A 293 9.18 1.78 6.70
C VAL A 293 9.73 0.61 5.89
N LEU A 294 9.69 -0.60 6.43
CA LEU A 294 10.15 -1.80 5.72
C LEU A 294 9.25 -2.04 4.52
N ILE A 295 9.83 -1.92 3.34
CA ILE A 295 9.19 -2.21 2.07
C ILE A 295 9.76 -3.57 1.67
N ASN A 296 8.89 -4.56 1.43
CA ASN A 296 9.29 -5.87 0.87
C ASN A 296 9.80 -5.66 -0.57
N ASP A 297 11.01 -5.13 -0.70
CA ASP A 297 11.74 -5.04 -1.95
C ASP A 297 12.83 -6.11 -1.90
N SER A 298 12.69 -7.11 -2.76
CA SER A 298 13.27 -8.45 -2.62
C SER A 298 14.76 -8.51 -3.01
N ASN A 299 15.50 -7.39 -2.91
CA ASN A 299 16.66 -7.19 -3.78
C ASN A 299 17.96 -6.67 -3.17
N HIS A 300 18.10 -6.50 -1.85
CA HIS A 300 19.38 -6.04 -1.30
C HIS A 300 19.93 -6.94 -0.19
N GLY A 301 21.16 -7.41 -0.40
CA GLY A 301 21.96 -8.09 0.61
C GLY A 301 22.20 -7.14 1.79
N ILE A 302 21.58 -7.48 2.90
CA ILE A 302 21.49 -6.68 4.12
C ILE A 302 22.32 -7.35 5.22
N VAL A 303 23.07 -6.56 5.99
CA VAL A 303 23.73 -7.00 7.23
C VAL A 303 22.89 -6.50 8.40
N VAL A 304 22.31 -7.39 9.19
CA VAL A 304 21.45 -7.06 10.34
C VAL A 304 22.33 -6.69 11.54
N TYR A 305 21.99 -5.60 12.24
CA TYR A 305 22.65 -5.14 13.46
C TYR A 305 21.58 -4.61 14.43
N GLY A 306 21.50 -5.12 15.66
CA GLY A 306 20.43 -4.77 16.58
C GLY A 306 19.03 -5.08 16.01
N ASP A 307 18.16 -4.08 15.98
CA ASP A 307 16.81 -4.15 15.38
C ASP A 307 16.72 -3.45 14.00
N GLY A 308 17.87 -3.21 13.36
CA GLY A 308 17.97 -2.56 12.05
C GLY A 308 19.07 -3.19 11.19
N ILE A 309 19.54 -2.44 10.19
CA ILE A 309 20.55 -2.90 9.24
C ILE A 309 21.75 -1.96 9.21
N ILE A 310 22.95 -2.48 8.97
CA ILE A 310 24.09 -1.65 8.59
C ILE A 310 24.15 -1.56 7.07
N THR A 311 24.12 -0.34 6.55
CA THR A 311 24.23 -0.08 5.10
C THR A 311 25.68 -0.22 4.62
N ARG A 312 25.90 -0.30 3.30
CA ARG A 312 27.24 -0.29 2.70
C ARG A 312 28.07 0.96 3.06
N ARG A 313 27.44 2.03 3.56
CA ARG A 313 28.11 3.27 4.01
C ARG A 313 28.46 3.26 5.50
N ASN A 314 28.34 2.11 6.17
CA ASN A 314 28.57 1.94 7.60
C ASN A 314 27.63 2.79 8.49
N THR A 315 26.39 2.98 8.03
CA THR A 315 25.31 3.66 8.78
C THR A 315 24.30 2.63 9.28
N PHE A 316 23.75 2.83 10.48
CA PHE A 316 22.61 2.06 10.96
C PHE A 316 21.31 2.56 10.33
N GLN A 317 20.41 1.64 9.99
CA GLN A 317 19.12 1.93 9.41
C GLN A 317 18.07 0.93 9.94
N LYS A 318 17.22 1.36 10.87
CA LYS A 318 16.01 0.61 11.23
C LYS A 318 14.91 0.88 10.22
N TYR A 319 14.24 -0.17 9.78
CA TYR A 319 13.01 -0.08 9.01
C TYR A 319 11.87 -0.51 9.92
N TYR A 320 10.88 0.35 10.06
CA TYR A 320 9.71 0.09 10.89
C TYR A 320 8.58 -0.54 10.07
N GLU A 321 7.73 -1.35 10.67
CA GLU A 321 6.37 -1.48 10.14
C GLU A 321 5.55 -0.22 10.45
N GLN A 322 4.55 0.11 9.63
CA GLN A 322 3.75 1.33 9.83
C GLN A 322 3.10 1.35 11.22
N GLU A 323 2.56 0.20 11.65
CA GLU A 323 1.91 0.03 12.95
C GLU A 323 2.92 0.02 14.10
N GLU A 324 4.07 -0.64 13.93
CA GLU A 324 5.18 -0.63 14.89
C GLU A 324 5.62 0.80 15.20
N LEU A 325 5.79 1.63 14.16
CA LEU A 325 6.17 3.03 14.33
C LEU A 325 5.12 3.82 15.11
N LYS A 326 3.82 3.62 14.82
CA LYS A 326 2.75 4.29 15.56
C LYS A 326 2.79 3.91 17.04
N VAL A 327 2.83 2.61 17.33
CA VAL A 327 2.83 2.07 18.69
C VAL A 327 4.04 2.59 19.47
N TYR A 328 5.21 2.63 18.83
CA TYR A 328 6.41 3.19 19.43
C TYR A 328 6.23 4.68 19.81
N ILE A 329 5.76 5.52 18.89
CA ILE A 329 5.53 6.94 19.14
C ILE A 329 4.51 7.14 20.27
N ASP A 330 3.36 6.46 20.17
CA ASP A 330 2.27 6.57 21.13
C ASP A 330 2.70 6.16 22.53
N GLN A 331 3.47 5.07 22.67
CA GLN A 331 3.94 4.57 23.96
C GLN A 331 5.03 5.45 24.59
N VAL A 332 5.93 6.01 23.77
CA VAL A 332 7.01 6.87 24.27
C VAL A 332 6.46 8.22 24.72
N LEU A 333 5.57 8.82 23.92
CA LEU A 333 5.02 10.16 24.18
C LEU A 333 3.75 10.15 25.03
N ASN A 334 3.07 9.00 25.15
CA ASN A 334 1.76 8.86 25.78
C ASN A 334 0.70 9.79 25.14
N VAL A 335 0.77 9.97 23.82
CA VAL A 335 -0.13 10.81 23.02
C VAL A 335 -0.45 10.08 21.71
N ASP A 336 -1.72 10.10 21.28
CA ASP A 336 -2.14 9.50 20.01
C ASP A 336 -1.52 10.24 18.81
N SER A 337 -0.65 9.56 18.08
CA SER A 337 -0.06 10.05 16.83
C SER A 337 -0.98 9.85 15.63
N ILE A 338 -1.06 10.86 14.76
CA ILE A 338 -1.93 10.86 13.57
C ILE A 338 -1.11 10.47 12.34
N PRO A 339 -1.42 9.35 11.65
CA PRO A 339 -0.72 8.98 10.42
C PRO A 339 -1.10 9.92 9.28
N ILE A 340 -0.08 10.48 8.64
CA ILE A 340 -0.25 11.39 7.50
C ILE A 340 0.04 10.63 6.20
N ALA A 341 1.12 9.87 6.19
CA ALA A 341 1.52 9.01 5.09
C ALA A 341 2.40 7.87 5.62
N LEU A 342 2.82 6.94 4.75
CA LEU A 342 3.75 5.88 5.11
C LEU A 342 5.01 6.42 5.77
N GLY A 343 5.25 6.00 7.01
CA GLY A 343 6.40 6.36 7.84
C GLY A 343 6.35 7.78 8.41
N ILE A 344 5.21 8.48 8.35
CA ILE A 344 5.10 9.90 8.74
C ILE A 344 3.87 10.12 9.62
N TYR A 345 4.11 10.67 10.81
CA TYR A 345 3.12 10.93 11.84
C TYR A 345 3.19 12.38 12.34
N PHE A 346 2.03 12.97 12.64
CA PHE A 346 1.93 14.23 13.39
C PHE A 346 1.42 13.96 14.80
N VAL A 347 2.05 14.59 15.79
CA VAL A 347 1.67 14.50 17.20
C VAL A 347 1.36 15.90 17.70
N PHE A 348 0.12 16.12 18.14
CA PHE A 348 -0.36 17.44 18.57
C PHE A 348 -0.28 17.56 20.09
N ARG A 349 0.20 18.71 20.58
CA ARG A 349 0.20 19.04 22.02
C ARG A 349 -1.21 19.21 22.58
N ASP A 350 -2.09 19.80 21.78
CA ASP A 350 -3.48 20.07 22.13
C ASP A 350 -4.42 19.05 21.47
N ALA A 351 -5.12 18.28 22.30
CA ALA A 351 -6.09 17.29 21.84
C ALA A 351 -7.25 17.91 21.04
N THR A 352 -7.64 19.14 21.32
CA THR A 352 -8.72 19.84 20.58
C THR A 352 -8.28 20.23 19.17
N GLN A 353 -7.01 20.63 19.01
CA GLN A 353 -6.40 20.89 17.71
C GLN A 353 -6.25 19.58 16.92
N ALA A 354 -5.84 18.50 17.59
CA ALA A 354 -5.77 17.17 17.00
C ALA A 354 -7.13 16.74 16.42
N GLU A 355 -8.22 16.88 17.19
CA GLU A 355 -9.57 16.54 16.72
C GLU A 355 -10.06 17.45 15.60
N THR A 356 -9.75 18.75 15.65
CA THR A 356 -10.08 19.70 14.58
C THR A 356 -9.37 19.33 13.29
N PHE A 357 -8.08 18.97 13.37
CA PHE A 357 -7.28 18.50 12.24
C PHE A 357 -7.80 17.17 11.68
N LYS A 358 -8.21 16.25 12.55
CA LYS A 358 -8.84 14.97 12.15
C LYS A 358 -10.16 15.21 11.40
N LEU A 359 -10.95 16.21 11.81
CA LEU A 359 -12.24 16.57 11.20
C LEU A 359 -12.06 17.22 9.82
N SER A 360 -11.12 18.14 9.66
CA SER A 360 -10.90 18.84 8.39
C SER A 360 -10.57 17.89 7.24
N ARG A 361 -9.86 16.78 7.51
CA ARG A 361 -9.49 15.75 6.52
C ARG A 361 -10.66 15.02 5.86
N PHE A 362 -11.83 14.99 6.49
CA PHE A 362 -13.01 14.26 6.00
C PHE A 362 -14.22 15.19 5.74
N ARG A 363 -14.02 16.51 5.73
CA ARG A 363 -15.08 17.45 5.34
C ARG A 363 -15.26 17.44 3.83
N SER A 364 -16.49 17.37 3.37
CA SER A 364 -16.84 17.59 1.96
C SER A 364 -17.17 19.06 1.71
N ARG A 365 -16.81 19.59 0.53
CA ARG A 365 -17.10 20.99 0.17
C ARG A 365 -18.60 21.24 -0.01
N ALA A 366 -19.17 22.18 0.73
CA ALA A 366 -20.53 22.68 0.51
C ALA A 366 -20.48 24.10 -0.07
N THR A 367 -21.47 24.47 -0.87
CA THR A 367 -21.60 25.83 -1.43
C THR A 367 -22.90 26.42 -0.95
N THR A 368 -22.86 27.70 -0.57
CA THR A 368 -24.05 28.43 -0.16
C THR A 368 -25.05 28.45 -1.32
N PRO A 369 -26.32 28.05 -1.10
CA PRO A 369 -27.34 28.02 -2.14
C PRO A 369 -27.52 29.40 -2.79
N ARG A 370 -27.79 29.41 -4.11
CA ARG A 370 -28.02 30.66 -4.85
C ARG A 370 -29.41 31.20 -4.56
N VAL A 371 -29.49 32.52 -4.43
CA VAL A 371 -30.75 33.25 -4.30
C VAL A 371 -31.39 33.30 -5.68
N ASN A 372 -32.55 32.64 -5.82
CA ASN A 372 -33.22 32.46 -7.13
C ASN A 372 -34.40 33.42 -7.35
N LEU A 373 -34.70 34.31 -6.38
CA LEU A 373 -35.81 35.25 -6.43
C LEU A 373 -35.38 36.68 -6.06
N LEU A 374 -35.65 37.63 -6.96
CA LEU A 374 -35.50 39.07 -6.72
C LEU A 374 -36.67 39.59 -5.87
N LEU A 375 -36.57 39.43 -4.54
CA LEU A 375 -37.43 40.18 -3.61
C LEU A 375 -36.69 41.45 -3.19
N LYS A 376 -37.26 42.63 -3.47
CA LYS A 376 -36.69 43.95 -3.06
C LYS A 376 -36.30 44.01 -1.59
N ARG A 377 -36.96 43.25 -0.72
CA ARG A 377 -36.65 43.16 0.72
C ARG A 377 -35.40 42.35 1.04
N PHE A 378 -35.03 41.35 0.23
CA PHE A 378 -33.85 40.53 0.51
C PHE A 378 -32.56 41.27 0.14
N ASP A 379 -32.56 42.02 -0.96
CA ASP A 379 -31.41 42.84 -1.39
C ASP A 379 -30.98 43.82 -0.28
N ASP A 380 -31.95 44.38 0.47
CA ASP A 380 -31.71 45.27 1.60
C ASP A 380 -31.00 44.57 2.79
N TYR A 381 -31.17 43.25 2.92
CA TYR A 381 -30.65 42.45 4.02
C TYR A 381 -29.56 41.46 3.61
N GLU A 382 -29.21 41.36 2.33
CA GLU A 382 -28.28 40.35 1.80
C GLU A 382 -26.95 40.37 2.56
N LYS A 383 -26.36 41.57 2.75
CA LYS A 383 -25.10 41.73 3.49
C LYS A 383 -25.21 41.31 4.95
N LEU A 384 -26.36 41.57 5.58
CA LEU A 384 -26.63 41.24 6.98
C LEU A 384 -26.86 39.73 7.17
N LEU A 385 -27.50 39.08 6.20
CA LEU A 385 -27.85 37.65 6.23
C LEU A 385 -26.75 36.74 5.67
N THR A 386 -25.81 37.26 4.87
CA THR A 386 -24.71 36.47 4.28
C THR A 386 -23.86 35.75 5.33
N PRO A 387 -23.45 36.37 6.47
CA PRO A 387 -22.75 35.63 7.53
C PRO A 387 -23.55 34.46 8.10
N LEU A 388 -24.87 34.61 8.26
CA LEU A 388 -25.76 33.55 8.72
C LEU A 388 -25.88 32.41 7.68
N MET A 389 -25.97 32.75 6.39
CA MET A 389 -25.97 31.78 5.30
C MET A 389 -24.66 30.99 5.28
N ASN A 390 -23.51 31.67 5.35
CA ASN A 390 -22.19 31.03 5.37
C ASN A 390 -22.01 30.13 6.59
N PHE A 391 -22.46 30.57 7.78
CA PHE A 391 -22.45 29.75 8.98
C PHE A 391 -23.26 28.46 8.78
N PHE A 392 -24.47 28.56 8.25
CA PHE A 392 -25.30 27.38 7.99
C PHE A 392 -24.63 26.47 6.96
N THR A 393 -24.07 27.01 5.88
CA THR A 393 -23.33 26.25 4.87
C THR A 393 -22.17 25.45 5.49
N GLU A 394 -21.45 26.02 6.45
CA GLU A 394 -20.34 25.34 7.10
C GLU A 394 -20.80 24.30 8.16
N ARG A 395 -21.83 24.64 8.94
CA ARG A 395 -22.21 23.89 10.15
C ARG A 395 -23.44 22.99 9.98
N GLY A 396 -24.20 23.15 8.89
CA GLY A 396 -25.44 22.42 8.63
C GLY A 396 -26.55 22.67 9.65
N ARG A 397 -26.45 23.74 10.44
CA ARG A 397 -27.38 24.12 11.51
C ARG A 397 -27.37 25.63 11.72
N LEU A 398 -28.38 26.14 12.43
CA LEU A 398 -28.40 27.53 12.89
C LEU A 398 -27.39 27.78 14.03
N PRO A 399 -26.85 29.01 14.14
CA PRO A 399 -25.99 29.39 15.26
C PRO A 399 -26.72 29.39 16.60
N VAL A 400 -25.97 29.11 17.67
CA VAL A 400 -26.38 29.42 19.04
C VAL A 400 -25.74 30.74 19.51
N LEU A 401 -26.07 31.16 20.74
CA LEU A 401 -25.59 32.42 21.30
C LEU A 401 -24.05 32.46 21.37
N GLY A 402 -23.46 33.52 20.81
CA GLY A 402 -22.02 33.77 20.78
C GLY A 402 -21.25 33.13 19.60
N GLU A 403 -21.92 32.46 18.66
CA GLU A 403 -21.26 31.82 17.52
C GLU A 403 -21.16 32.69 16.26
N LEU A 404 -21.84 33.83 16.22
CA LEU A 404 -21.88 34.74 15.07
C LEU A 404 -21.61 36.18 15.50
N GLU A 405 -20.66 36.84 14.86
CA GLU A 405 -20.21 38.19 15.26
C GLU A 405 -21.33 39.25 15.13
N ASN A 406 -22.14 39.18 14.07
CA ASN A 406 -23.25 40.11 13.83
C ASN A 406 -24.58 39.66 14.48
N GLU A 407 -24.51 38.87 15.57
CA GLU A 407 -25.69 38.35 16.29
C GLU A 407 -26.65 39.46 16.75
N LEU A 408 -26.12 40.57 17.30
CA LEU A 408 -26.95 41.67 17.81
C LEU A 408 -27.75 42.35 16.71
N GLU A 409 -27.14 42.58 15.56
CA GLU A 409 -27.76 43.23 14.40
C GLU A 409 -28.88 42.35 13.81
N ILE A 410 -28.62 41.05 13.64
CA ILE A 410 -29.63 40.10 13.16
C ILE A 410 -30.80 39.98 14.14
N LYS A 411 -30.53 40.00 15.45
CA LYS A 411 -31.59 39.96 16.47
C LYS A 411 -32.40 41.25 16.52
N ALA A 412 -31.77 42.40 16.35
CA ALA A 412 -32.48 43.69 16.33
C ALA A 412 -33.48 43.76 15.17
N GLU A 413 -33.08 43.30 13.98
CA GLU A 413 -33.91 43.39 12.78
C GLU A 413 -34.97 42.28 12.70
N PHE A 414 -34.58 41.02 12.99
CA PHE A 414 -35.44 39.85 12.76
C PHE A 414 -35.99 39.21 14.04
N GLY A 415 -35.52 39.64 15.22
CA GLY A 415 -35.88 39.04 16.51
C GLY A 415 -35.23 37.67 16.79
N GLY A 416 -34.38 37.15 15.89
CA GLY A 416 -33.61 35.92 16.12
C GLY A 416 -33.24 35.14 14.86
N PHE A 417 -32.26 34.24 14.96
CA PHE A 417 -31.71 33.47 13.83
C PHE A 417 -32.77 32.64 13.08
N LYS A 418 -33.73 32.02 13.79
CA LYS A 418 -34.80 31.24 13.13
C LYS A 418 -35.65 32.10 12.19
N ARG A 419 -36.03 33.31 12.64
CA ARG A 419 -36.83 34.24 11.83
C ARG A 419 -36.02 34.83 10.68
N ALA A 420 -34.77 35.20 10.94
CA ALA A 420 -33.84 35.62 9.90
C ALA A 420 -33.67 34.54 8.80
N PHE A 421 -33.54 33.27 9.20
CA PHE A 421 -33.40 32.17 8.26
C PHE A 421 -34.70 31.84 7.50
N GLN A 422 -35.89 32.10 8.08
CA GLN A 422 -37.14 32.02 7.32
C GLN A 422 -37.18 33.00 6.14
N VAL A 423 -36.55 34.18 6.27
CA VAL A 423 -36.41 35.13 5.15
C VAL A 423 -35.50 34.56 4.06
N ILE A 424 -34.39 33.91 4.44
CA ILE A 424 -33.50 33.21 3.49
C ILE A 424 -34.26 32.10 2.74
N LEU A 425 -35.09 31.32 3.43
CA LEU A 425 -35.90 30.25 2.83
C LEU A 425 -36.98 30.76 1.87
N GLN A 426 -37.37 32.03 1.93
CA GLN A 426 -38.30 32.61 0.97
C GLN A 426 -37.66 32.87 -0.40
N VAL A 427 -36.33 32.96 -0.46
CA VAL A 427 -35.58 33.31 -1.68
C VAL A 427 -34.61 32.23 -2.15
N THR A 428 -34.52 31.12 -1.42
CA THR A 428 -33.70 29.93 -1.72
C THR A 428 -34.56 28.67 -1.68
N HIS A 429 -34.06 27.55 -2.21
CA HIS A 429 -34.75 26.27 -2.13
C HIS A 429 -34.46 25.58 -0.77
N PRO A 430 -35.49 25.20 0.02
CA PRO A 430 -35.28 24.52 1.30
C PRO A 430 -34.48 23.22 1.19
N GLU A 431 -34.68 22.46 0.11
CA GLU A 431 -33.98 21.20 -0.16
C GLU A 431 -32.46 21.36 -0.24
N ASP A 432 -31.97 22.51 -0.72
CA ASP A 432 -30.52 22.78 -0.79
C ASP A 432 -29.92 22.88 0.62
N TRP A 433 -30.64 23.48 1.57
CA TRP A 433 -30.21 23.59 2.96
C TRP A 433 -30.31 22.27 3.70
N GLU A 434 -31.36 21.48 3.44
CA GLU A 434 -31.48 20.12 3.97
C GLU A 434 -30.33 19.22 3.47
N ALA A 435 -29.95 19.35 2.20
CA ALA A 435 -28.80 18.64 1.64
C ALA A 435 -27.48 19.04 2.32
N ILE A 436 -27.30 20.32 2.67
CA ILE A 436 -26.15 20.80 3.46
C ILE A 436 -26.16 20.17 4.86
N THR A 437 -27.31 20.18 5.54
CA THR A 437 -27.46 19.54 6.86
C THR A 437 -27.13 18.05 6.79
N GLU A 438 -27.67 17.31 5.82
CA GLU A 438 -27.42 15.89 5.66
C GLU A 438 -25.95 15.60 5.30
N LYS A 439 -25.35 16.39 4.42
CA LYS A 439 -23.92 16.31 4.10
C LYS A 439 -23.06 16.50 5.36
N ARG A 440 -23.39 17.48 6.19
CA ARG A 440 -22.69 17.71 7.46
C ARG A 440 -22.87 16.56 8.45
N ARG A 441 -24.07 15.97 8.53
CA ARG A 441 -24.32 14.76 9.31
C ARG A 441 -23.43 13.62 8.83
N GLN A 442 -23.37 13.38 7.52
CA GLN A 442 -22.56 12.31 6.95
C GLN A 442 -21.07 12.47 7.25
N ASP A 443 -20.52 13.68 7.16
CA ASP A 443 -19.12 13.97 7.48
C ASP A 443 -18.79 13.74 8.96
N LEU A 444 -19.66 14.18 9.86
CA LEU A 444 -19.50 13.93 11.30
C LEU A 444 -19.62 12.44 11.63
N LEU A 445 -20.58 11.75 11.01
CA LEU A 445 -20.76 10.32 11.18
C LEU A 445 -19.53 9.52 10.72
N LEU A 446 -19.03 9.85 9.53
CA LEU A 446 -17.79 9.31 8.96
C LEU A 446 -16.61 9.51 9.92
N ASN A 447 -16.41 10.73 10.40
CA ASN A 447 -15.32 11.04 11.31
C ASN A 447 -15.42 10.25 12.62
N PHE A 448 -16.59 10.24 13.27
CA PHE A 448 -16.81 9.53 14.53
C PHE A 448 -16.76 8.00 14.39
N ALA A 449 -17.09 7.48 13.20
CA ALA A 449 -16.85 6.09 12.87
C ALA A 449 -15.34 5.82 12.85
N LEU A 450 -14.56 6.59 12.08
CA LEU A 450 -13.11 6.43 11.98
C LEU A 450 -12.36 6.66 13.29
N SER A 451 -12.83 7.57 14.16
CA SER A 451 -12.23 7.79 15.48
C SER A 451 -12.36 6.60 16.43
N LYS A 452 -13.13 5.55 16.07
CA LYS A 452 -13.15 4.30 16.85
C LYS A 452 -11.79 3.59 16.86
N PHE A 453 -10.99 3.70 15.80
CA PHE A 453 -9.69 3.03 15.68
C PHE A 453 -8.61 3.65 16.59
N SER A 454 -8.71 4.95 16.88
CA SER A 454 -7.76 5.70 17.70
C SER A 454 -8.31 6.03 19.11
N GLY A 455 -9.49 5.52 19.46
CA GLY A 455 -10.26 5.97 20.61
C GLY A 455 -11.09 7.23 20.30
N ARG A 456 -12.41 7.16 20.60
CA ARG A 456 -13.29 8.32 20.40
C ARG A 456 -13.00 9.41 21.45
N PRO A 457 -13.00 10.70 21.04
CA PRO A 457 -12.79 11.80 21.97
C PRO A 457 -13.89 11.83 23.03
N GLN A 458 -13.53 12.07 24.29
CA GLN A 458 -14.52 12.20 25.35
C GLN A 458 -15.39 13.45 25.12
N PRO A 459 -16.68 13.45 25.50
CA PRO A 459 -17.54 14.61 25.33
C PRO A 459 -16.96 15.91 25.90
N LYS A 460 -16.21 15.81 27.00
CA LYS A 460 -15.55 16.94 27.69
C LYS A 460 -14.34 17.50 26.94
N SER A 461 -13.70 16.72 26.06
CA SER A 461 -12.55 17.18 25.27
C SER A 461 -12.96 17.81 23.93
N LEU A 462 -14.24 17.73 23.56
CA LEU A 462 -14.75 18.40 22.36
C LEU A 462 -14.86 19.90 22.60
N ASN A 463 -14.50 20.71 21.60
CA ASN A 463 -14.76 22.16 21.64
C ASN A 463 -16.27 22.45 21.68
N LEU A 464 -16.65 23.63 22.18
CA LEU A 464 -18.06 23.99 22.39
C LEU A 464 -18.87 23.96 21.09
N THR A 465 -18.31 24.50 20.02
CA THR A 465 -18.96 24.57 18.69
C THR A 465 -19.30 23.18 18.16
N LEU A 466 -18.42 22.19 18.32
CA LEU A 466 -18.66 20.81 17.90
C LEU A 466 -19.69 20.10 18.79
N ARG A 467 -19.77 20.43 20.09
CA ARG A 467 -20.84 19.89 20.95
C ARG A 467 -22.22 20.36 20.49
N GLU A 468 -22.33 21.63 20.10
CA GLU A 468 -23.58 22.18 19.56
C GLU A 468 -23.91 21.60 18.18
N ASP A 469 -22.91 21.35 17.32
CA ASP A 469 -23.11 20.58 16.08
C ASP A 469 -23.72 19.21 16.37
N ILE A 470 -23.12 18.44 17.28
CA ILE A 470 -23.56 17.08 17.61
C ILE A 470 -24.97 17.09 18.20
N LYS A 471 -25.26 18.05 19.08
CA LYS A 471 -26.57 18.19 19.71
C LYS A 471 -27.65 18.50 18.68
N ALA A 472 -27.43 19.49 17.82
CA ALA A 472 -28.40 19.91 16.82
C ALA A 472 -28.59 18.85 15.72
N LEU A 473 -27.50 18.19 15.29
CA LEU A 473 -27.53 17.26 14.17
C LEU A 473 -27.88 15.83 14.57
N PHE A 474 -27.57 15.37 15.78
CA PHE A 474 -27.79 13.96 16.17
C PHE A 474 -28.65 13.79 17.42
N GLY A 475 -29.04 14.89 18.08
CA GLY A 475 -29.73 14.85 19.37
C GLY A 475 -28.79 14.56 20.56
N GLY A 476 -27.51 14.32 20.31
CA GLY A 476 -26.50 14.11 21.36
C GLY A 476 -25.37 13.17 20.96
N TYR A 477 -24.32 13.17 21.79
CA TYR A 477 -23.08 12.42 21.54
C TYR A 477 -23.28 10.90 21.51
N GLN A 478 -24.12 10.35 22.40
CA GLN A 478 -24.38 8.90 22.46
C GLN A 478 -25.06 8.40 21.19
N GLN A 479 -26.04 9.15 20.68
CA GLN A 479 -26.76 8.81 19.46
C GLN A 479 -25.82 8.81 18.25
N LEU A 480 -24.95 9.82 18.14
CA LEU A 480 -23.91 9.87 17.10
C LEU A 480 -22.99 8.65 17.16
N CYS A 481 -22.51 8.28 18.36
CA CYS A 481 -21.64 7.12 18.53
C CYS A 481 -22.33 5.81 18.10
N MET A 482 -23.59 5.62 18.49
CA MET A 482 -24.37 4.44 18.10
C MET A 482 -24.56 4.37 16.58
N MET A 483 -24.93 5.48 15.94
CA MET A 483 -25.06 5.54 14.48
C MET A 483 -23.72 5.27 13.78
N ALA A 484 -22.62 5.81 14.30
CA ALA A 484 -21.28 5.60 13.76
C ALA A 484 -20.85 4.13 13.85
N ASP A 485 -21.20 3.45 14.95
CA ASP A 485 -20.95 2.02 15.13
C ASP A 485 -21.75 1.14 14.16
N LEU A 486 -23.03 1.47 13.96
CA LEU A 486 -23.87 0.81 12.97
C LEU A 486 -23.30 1.00 11.55
N MET A 487 -22.86 2.21 11.21
CA MET A 487 -22.24 2.49 9.90
C MET A 487 -20.96 1.67 9.69
N LEU A 488 -20.07 1.62 10.68
CA LEU A 488 -18.87 0.77 10.66
C LEU A 488 -19.18 -0.71 10.49
N SER A 489 -20.21 -1.21 11.17
CA SER A 489 -20.61 -2.61 11.05
C SER A 489 -21.05 -2.95 9.63
N SER A 490 -21.68 -2.00 8.94
CA SER A 490 -22.16 -2.20 7.56
C SER A 490 -21.05 -2.32 6.52
N LEU A 491 -19.80 -1.96 6.83
CA LEU A 491 -18.65 -2.22 5.95
C LEU A 491 -18.34 -3.71 5.79
N ARG A 492 -18.82 -4.57 6.71
CA ARG A 492 -18.61 -6.02 6.63
C ARG A 492 -19.44 -6.67 5.52
N ASP A 493 -20.50 -5.99 5.08
CA ASP A 493 -21.39 -6.43 4.03
C ASP A 493 -20.84 -5.99 2.66
N LEU A 494 -20.03 -6.87 2.05
CA LEU A 494 -19.42 -6.59 0.76
C LEU A 494 -20.44 -6.55 -0.40
N GLU A 495 -21.60 -7.20 -0.27
CA GLU A 495 -22.66 -7.13 -1.28
C GLU A 495 -23.27 -5.74 -1.32
N LYS A 496 -23.47 -5.12 -0.14
CA LYS A 496 -23.87 -3.71 -0.04
C LYS A 496 -22.83 -2.76 -0.65
N ILE A 497 -21.53 -3.01 -0.43
CA ILE A 497 -20.45 -2.23 -1.04
C ILE A 497 -20.46 -2.38 -2.57
N GLU A 498 -20.66 -3.60 -3.07
CA GLU A 498 -20.78 -3.87 -4.51
C GLU A 498 -21.99 -3.14 -5.11
N ALA A 499 -23.16 -3.20 -4.46
CA ALA A 499 -24.37 -2.52 -4.91
C ALA A 499 -24.16 -0.99 -5.00
N LEU A 500 -23.52 -0.39 -3.98
CA LEU A 500 -23.18 1.04 -4.02
C LEU A 500 -22.18 1.36 -5.14
N CYS A 501 -21.14 0.55 -5.33
CA CYS A 501 -20.20 0.73 -6.44
C CYS A 501 -20.88 0.65 -7.82
N LYS A 502 -22.00 -0.07 -7.94
CA LYS A 502 -22.77 -0.17 -9.19
C LYS A 502 -23.63 1.08 -9.47
N THR A 503 -24.15 1.76 -8.44
CA THR A 503 -25.06 2.90 -8.60
C THR A 503 -24.37 4.24 -8.78
N ILE A 504 -23.11 4.39 -8.35
CA ILE A 504 -22.40 5.67 -8.49
C ILE A 504 -22.16 6.06 -9.95
N SER A 505 -22.18 7.37 -10.23
CA SER A 505 -21.96 7.94 -11.56
C SER A 505 -20.48 8.01 -11.93
N VAL A 506 -19.62 8.34 -10.96
CA VAL A 506 -18.18 8.50 -11.16
C VAL A 506 -17.44 7.23 -10.73
N GLY A 507 -16.50 6.79 -11.56
CA GLY A 507 -15.62 5.67 -11.28
C GLY A 507 -15.66 4.56 -12.32
N LYS A 508 -14.49 3.99 -12.61
CA LYS A 508 -14.35 2.84 -13.50
C LYS A 508 -14.70 1.56 -12.75
N LYS A 509 -15.89 1.04 -13.04
CA LYS A 509 -16.43 -0.20 -12.48
C LYS A 509 -15.79 -1.40 -13.18
N LEU A 510 -15.10 -2.23 -12.40
CA LEU A 510 -14.60 -3.53 -12.82
C LEU A 510 -15.44 -4.64 -12.18
N LYS A 511 -15.22 -5.89 -12.58
CA LYS A 511 -15.96 -7.06 -12.08
C LYS A 511 -16.01 -7.12 -10.54
N ASN A 512 -14.88 -6.85 -9.88
CA ASN A 512 -14.69 -7.05 -8.44
C ASN A 512 -14.19 -5.80 -7.71
N SER A 513 -14.08 -4.66 -8.41
CA SER A 513 -13.50 -3.45 -7.84
C SER A 513 -13.97 -2.19 -8.52
N LEU A 514 -13.91 -1.07 -7.81
CA LEU A 514 -14.09 0.26 -8.33
C LEU A 514 -12.75 0.98 -8.38
N ILE A 515 -12.44 1.65 -9.49
CA ILE A 515 -11.25 2.52 -9.62
C ILE A 515 -11.69 3.97 -9.79
N ILE A 516 -11.18 4.86 -8.96
CA ILE A 516 -11.47 6.31 -9.04
C ILE A 516 -10.22 7.14 -8.81
N HIS A 517 -10.23 8.39 -9.28
CA HIS A 517 -9.24 9.38 -8.90
C HIS A 517 -9.53 9.92 -7.49
N LEU A 518 -8.50 10.33 -6.75
CA LEU A 518 -8.65 10.85 -5.38
C LEU A 518 -9.56 12.09 -5.31
N SER A 519 -9.58 12.93 -6.37
CA SER A 519 -10.46 14.09 -6.44
C SER A 519 -11.95 13.73 -6.38
N ALA A 520 -12.33 12.50 -6.75
CA ALA A 520 -13.70 12.03 -6.73
C ALA A 520 -14.09 11.36 -5.40
N VAL A 521 -13.17 11.20 -4.44
CA VAL A 521 -13.49 10.51 -3.17
C VAL A 521 -14.58 11.25 -2.38
N GLU A 522 -14.58 12.58 -2.39
CA GLU A 522 -15.58 13.38 -1.68
C GLU A 522 -17.00 13.26 -2.26
N THR A 523 -17.14 12.83 -3.52
CA THR A 523 -18.44 12.65 -4.18
C THR A 523 -19.02 11.26 -3.98
N LEU A 524 -18.26 10.33 -3.38
CA LEU A 524 -18.74 8.98 -3.10
C LEU A 524 -19.77 8.95 -1.96
N PRO A 525 -20.68 7.96 -1.98
CA PRO A 525 -21.52 7.64 -0.82
C PRO A 525 -20.69 7.47 0.45
N THR A 526 -21.23 7.90 1.59
CA THR A 526 -20.52 7.95 2.87
C THR A 526 -19.92 6.60 3.27
N LEU A 527 -20.57 5.48 2.93
CA LEU A 527 -20.04 4.15 3.23
C LEU A 527 -18.78 3.79 2.43
N LEU A 528 -18.66 4.24 1.17
CA LEU A 528 -17.43 4.06 0.38
C LEU A 528 -16.32 5.02 0.84
N ARG A 529 -16.69 6.23 1.28
CA ARG A 529 -15.76 7.16 1.95
C ARG A 529 -15.23 6.57 3.25
N LEU A 530 -16.08 5.89 4.02
CA LEU A 530 -15.67 5.16 5.22
C LEU A 530 -14.74 4.00 4.90
N TYR A 531 -15.00 3.25 3.82
CA TYR A 531 -14.13 2.18 3.36
C TYR A 531 -12.70 2.69 3.07
N GLU A 532 -12.57 3.78 2.30
CA GLU A 532 -11.27 4.44 2.07
C GLU A 532 -10.67 5.00 3.36
N GLY A 533 -11.51 5.63 4.18
CA GLY A 533 -11.12 6.21 5.46
C GLY A 533 -10.53 5.20 6.42
N CYS A 534 -11.03 3.95 6.46
CA CYS A 534 -10.49 2.89 7.30
C CYS A 534 -9.02 2.59 6.98
N ALA A 535 -8.62 2.66 5.71
CA ALA A 535 -7.23 2.53 5.33
C ALA A 535 -6.43 3.81 5.58
N SER A 536 -6.90 4.94 5.05
CA SER A 536 -6.13 6.19 5.11
C SER A 536 -5.97 6.74 6.53
N ARG A 537 -6.85 6.35 7.46
CA ARG A 537 -6.77 6.70 8.87
C ARG A 537 -5.81 5.82 9.66
N THR A 538 -5.65 4.56 9.28
CA THR A 538 -4.78 3.61 9.99
C THR A 538 -3.36 3.65 9.42
N PHE A 539 -3.23 3.67 8.10
CA PHE A 539 -1.94 3.53 7.41
C PHE A 539 -1.45 4.81 6.74
N GLY A 540 -2.30 5.84 6.65
CA GLY A 540 -2.07 6.96 5.73
C GLY A 540 -2.34 6.56 4.27
N ARG A 541 -2.29 7.53 3.37
CA ARG A 541 -2.30 7.25 1.92
C ARG A 541 -0.87 7.01 1.44
N LEU A 542 -0.72 6.27 0.34
CA LEU A 542 0.53 6.27 -0.40
C LEU A 542 0.83 7.70 -0.87
N ASN A 543 2.07 8.13 -0.72
CA ASN A 543 2.50 9.47 -1.12
C ASN A 543 2.21 9.71 -2.60
N GLU A 544 1.68 10.88 -2.94
CA GLU A 544 1.38 11.32 -4.31
C GLU A 544 0.38 10.45 -5.08
N ALA A 545 -0.11 9.36 -4.48
CA ALA A 545 -1.13 8.51 -5.08
C ALA A 545 -2.29 9.37 -5.54
N ASN A 546 -2.71 9.17 -6.78
CA ASN A 546 -3.76 9.95 -7.41
C ASN A 546 -4.96 9.08 -7.77
N VAL A 547 -4.80 7.75 -7.77
CA VAL A 547 -5.88 6.81 -8.05
C VAL A 547 -6.04 5.83 -6.88
N ILE A 548 -7.28 5.49 -6.56
CA ILE A 548 -7.61 4.42 -5.61
C ILE A 548 -8.41 3.32 -6.29
N LYS A 549 -8.20 2.09 -5.82
CA LYS A 549 -8.95 0.91 -6.21
C LYS A 549 -9.60 0.29 -4.98
N LEU A 550 -10.92 0.32 -4.90
CA LEU A 550 -11.72 -0.32 -3.86
C LEU A 550 -12.12 -1.72 -4.33
N SER A 551 -11.70 -2.77 -3.62
CA SER A 551 -12.16 -4.14 -3.89
C SER A 551 -13.42 -4.43 -3.07
N PHE A 552 -14.42 -5.03 -3.71
CA PHE A 552 -15.61 -5.53 -3.03
C PHE A 552 -15.72 -7.06 -3.10
N HIS A 553 -14.75 -7.76 -3.72
CA HIS A 553 -14.64 -9.21 -3.61
C HIS A 553 -13.85 -9.65 -2.35
N GLN A 554 -12.84 -8.85 -2.00
CA GLN A 554 -12.07 -8.97 -0.76
C GLN A 554 -12.01 -7.59 -0.14
N ALA A 555 -11.97 -7.50 1.19
CA ALA A 555 -11.87 -6.24 1.92
C ALA A 555 -10.46 -5.64 1.75
N LYS A 556 -10.18 -5.08 0.57
CA LYS A 556 -8.89 -4.55 0.14
C LYS A 556 -9.05 -3.20 -0.54
N ILE A 557 -8.04 -2.36 -0.35
CA ILE A 557 -7.89 -1.10 -1.08
C ILE A 557 -6.48 -1.00 -1.64
N SER A 558 -6.35 -0.43 -2.84
CA SER A 558 -5.04 -0.10 -3.40
C SER A 558 -4.94 1.39 -3.67
N TYR A 559 -3.86 2.02 -3.23
CA TYR A 559 -3.45 3.35 -3.66
C TYR A 559 -2.44 3.22 -4.81
N LEU A 560 -2.67 3.94 -5.90
CA LEU A 560 -1.92 3.85 -7.14
C LEU A 560 -1.40 5.24 -7.51
N TYR A 561 -0.12 5.31 -7.87
CA TYR A 561 0.53 6.55 -8.27
C TYR A 561 0.93 6.54 -9.75
N TYR A 562 0.37 7.50 -10.48
CA TYR A 562 0.65 7.77 -11.88
C TYR A 562 1.27 9.17 -12.02
N PRO A 563 2.61 9.34 -12.08
CA PRO A 563 3.27 10.66 -12.01
C PRO A 563 2.75 11.63 -13.08
N ASP A 564 2.59 11.15 -14.32
CA ASP A 564 2.16 11.96 -15.45
C ASP A 564 0.65 11.88 -15.70
N PHE A 565 -0.17 11.72 -14.66
CA PHE A 565 -1.62 11.53 -14.81
C PHE A 565 -2.28 12.65 -15.65
N GLU A 566 -1.85 13.91 -15.52
CA GLU A 566 -2.39 15.02 -16.32
C GLU A 566 -1.79 15.10 -17.73
N LEU A 567 -0.50 14.77 -17.87
CA LEU A 567 0.27 15.05 -19.07
C LEU A 567 0.19 13.91 -20.08
N ASN A 568 0.27 12.66 -19.61
CA ASN A 568 0.28 11.48 -20.44
C ASN A 568 -1.16 10.92 -20.61
N PRO A 569 -1.65 10.72 -21.85
CA PRO A 569 -2.93 10.05 -22.10
C PRO A 569 -3.09 8.70 -21.40
N HIS A 570 -2.03 7.88 -21.39
CA HIS A 570 -1.98 6.57 -20.74
C HIS A 570 -0.76 6.52 -19.83
N PRO A 571 -0.83 7.14 -18.64
CA PRO A 571 0.30 7.17 -17.73
C PRO A 571 0.63 5.76 -17.24
N THR A 572 1.92 5.50 -17.04
CA THR A 572 2.43 4.26 -16.44
C THR A 572 2.27 4.32 -14.93
N LEU A 573 1.92 3.19 -14.33
CA LEU A 573 1.89 3.04 -12.88
C LEU A 573 3.34 3.04 -12.39
N GLN A 574 3.68 3.95 -11.49
CA GLN A 574 5.01 3.99 -10.87
C GLN A 574 5.00 3.23 -9.53
N ASN A 575 4.00 3.48 -8.68
CA ASN A 575 3.94 2.86 -7.37
C ASN A 575 2.53 2.35 -7.04
N SER A 576 2.45 1.23 -6.35
CA SER A 576 1.20 0.71 -5.80
C SER A 576 1.36 0.27 -4.35
N MET A 577 0.38 0.61 -3.52
CA MET A 577 0.24 0.16 -2.14
C MET A 577 -1.12 -0.51 -1.98
N GLU A 578 -1.15 -1.82 -1.81
CA GLU A 578 -2.34 -2.61 -1.49
C GLU A 578 -2.42 -2.84 0.01
N ILE A 579 -3.60 -2.65 0.60
CA ILE A 579 -3.88 -2.86 2.01
C ILE A 579 -5.02 -3.86 2.12
N ASP A 580 -4.81 -4.92 2.89
CA ASP A 580 -5.86 -5.84 3.31
C ASP A 580 -6.47 -5.36 4.62
N LEU A 581 -7.74 -4.95 4.59
CA LEU A 581 -8.41 -4.33 5.73
C LEU A 581 -8.74 -5.32 6.86
N ARG A 582 -8.60 -6.64 6.64
CA ARG A 582 -8.85 -7.67 7.67
C ARG A 582 -7.56 -8.08 8.36
N SER A 583 -6.54 -8.40 7.58
CA SER A 583 -5.23 -8.84 8.08
C SER A 583 -4.30 -7.67 8.40
N LEU A 584 -4.66 -6.46 7.98
CA LEU A 584 -3.84 -5.25 8.10
C LEU A 584 -2.51 -5.32 7.35
N GLN A 585 -2.33 -6.32 6.49
CA GLN A 585 -1.14 -6.47 5.67
C GLN A 585 -1.09 -5.41 4.58
N VAL A 586 0.07 -4.76 4.47
CA VAL A 586 0.39 -3.78 3.43
C VAL A 586 1.36 -4.43 2.44
N ARG A 587 1.05 -4.34 1.13
CA ARG A 587 1.93 -4.75 0.04
C ARG A 587 2.27 -3.54 -0.81
N TYR A 588 3.54 -3.27 -0.96
CA TYR A 588 4.04 -2.22 -1.83
C TYR A 588 4.69 -2.81 -3.07
N ARG A 589 4.62 -2.10 -4.19
CA ARG A 589 5.36 -2.43 -5.41
C ARG A 589 5.77 -1.17 -6.13
N ASP A 590 7.05 -1.13 -6.50
CA ASP A 590 7.62 -0.13 -7.39
C ASP A 590 7.74 -0.71 -8.81
N TYR A 591 7.48 0.13 -9.80
CA TYR A 591 7.54 -0.18 -11.23
C TYR A 591 8.49 0.78 -11.97
N TYR A 592 9.28 1.59 -11.27
CA TYR A 592 10.19 2.57 -11.86
C TYR A 592 11.15 1.94 -12.90
N ASP A 593 11.72 0.77 -12.59
CA ASP A 593 12.62 0.04 -13.49
C ASP A 593 11.91 -1.07 -14.31
N ASP A 594 10.58 -1.13 -14.28
CA ASP A 594 9.82 -2.11 -15.08
C ASP A 594 9.76 -1.64 -16.54
N GLU A 595 10.26 -2.44 -17.48
CA GLU A 595 10.19 -2.12 -18.92
C GLU A 595 8.76 -2.20 -19.49
N ASN A 596 7.83 -2.84 -18.77
CA ASN A 596 6.46 -3.07 -19.20
C ASN A 596 5.46 -2.81 -18.06
N PRO A 597 5.44 -1.61 -17.48
CA PRO A 597 4.60 -1.30 -16.33
C PRO A 597 3.11 -1.31 -16.74
N PRO A 598 2.20 -1.54 -15.78
CA PRO A 598 0.77 -1.34 -16.01
C PRO A 598 0.49 0.10 -16.44
N ILE A 599 -0.50 0.31 -17.30
CA ILE A 599 -0.92 1.64 -17.75
C ILE A 599 -2.38 1.92 -17.45
N LEU A 600 -2.74 3.20 -17.37
CA LEU A 600 -4.11 3.62 -17.13
C LEU A 600 -4.84 4.00 -18.41
N HIS A 601 -6.11 3.59 -18.50
CA HIS A 601 -7.02 3.84 -19.61
C HIS A 601 -8.34 4.43 -19.11
N GLU A 602 -9.05 5.16 -19.97
CA GLU A 602 -10.37 5.74 -19.69
C GLU A 602 -10.37 6.67 -18.46
N LYS A 603 -9.45 7.65 -18.43
CA LYS A 603 -9.31 8.59 -17.30
C LYS A 603 -10.57 9.41 -17.04
N ASP A 604 -11.37 9.68 -18.08
CA ASP A 604 -12.68 10.33 -17.98
C ASP A 604 -13.61 9.63 -17.00
N ARG A 605 -13.51 8.30 -16.88
CA ARG A 605 -14.35 7.52 -15.96
C ARG A 605 -13.90 7.63 -14.51
N LEU A 606 -12.68 8.09 -14.24
CA LEU A 606 -12.10 8.13 -12.89
C LEU A 606 -12.36 9.47 -12.19
N VAL A 607 -12.65 10.54 -12.94
CA VAL A 607 -12.79 11.90 -12.44
C VAL A 607 -14.23 12.40 -12.62
N THR A 608 -14.58 13.45 -11.87
CA THR A 608 -15.87 14.14 -11.96
C THR A 608 -15.91 15.12 -13.16
N PRO A 609 -17.10 15.53 -13.64
CA PRO A 609 -17.22 16.45 -14.79
C PRO A 609 -16.57 17.83 -14.61
N ASP A 610 -16.44 18.30 -13.37
CA ASP A 610 -15.78 19.57 -13.01
C ASP A 610 -14.24 19.48 -13.01
N TYR A 611 -13.67 18.30 -13.28
CA TYR A 611 -12.22 18.11 -13.36
C TYR A 611 -11.62 18.90 -14.54
N PRO A 612 -10.52 19.67 -14.36
CA PRO A 612 -10.00 20.59 -15.38
C PRO A 612 -9.77 20.00 -16.78
N ASN A 613 -9.40 18.73 -16.86
CA ASN A 613 -9.15 18.02 -18.13
C ASN A 613 -10.25 17.02 -18.53
N TYR A 614 -11.42 17.03 -17.88
CA TYR A 614 -12.50 16.07 -18.09
C TYR A 614 -12.90 15.92 -19.57
N GLU A 615 -13.27 17.02 -20.22
CA GLU A 615 -13.68 17.07 -21.63
C GLU A 615 -12.62 16.51 -22.58
N LYS A 616 -11.34 16.75 -22.27
CA LYS A 616 -10.21 16.26 -23.05
C LYS A 616 -10.10 14.73 -22.94
N PHE A 617 -10.30 14.18 -21.74
CA PHE A 617 -10.29 12.74 -21.51
C PHE A 617 -11.48 12.06 -22.19
N VAL A 618 -12.69 12.63 -22.10
CA VAL A 618 -13.90 12.10 -22.76
C VAL A 618 -13.69 11.99 -24.27
N LYS A 619 -13.19 13.06 -24.90
CA LYS A 619 -12.93 13.08 -26.35
C LYS A 619 -11.93 12.02 -26.77
N LEU A 620 -10.86 11.83 -26.00
CA LEU A 620 -9.86 10.80 -26.29
C LEU A 620 -10.45 9.40 -26.15
N THR A 621 -11.10 9.09 -25.02
CA THR A 621 -11.72 7.78 -24.78
C THR A 621 -12.74 7.44 -25.87
N GLN A 622 -13.56 8.41 -26.29
CA GLN A 622 -14.49 8.21 -27.40
C GLN A 622 -13.75 7.90 -28.71
N GLN A 623 -12.67 8.63 -29.02
CA GLN A 623 -11.86 8.37 -30.21
C GLN A 623 -11.24 6.96 -30.16
N GLU A 624 -10.74 6.51 -29.02
CA GLU A 624 -10.14 5.19 -28.84
C GLU A 624 -11.16 4.06 -29.00
N ARG A 625 -12.40 4.25 -28.51
CA ARG A 625 -13.51 3.30 -28.73
C ARG A 625 -13.89 3.19 -30.20
N GLU A 626 -13.99 4.32 -30.89
CA GLU A 626 -14.27 4.36 -32.33
C GLU A 626 -13.18 3.66 -33.14
N TRP A 627 -11.92 3.78 -32.69
CA TRP A 627 -10.76 3.12 -33.29
C TRP A 627 -10.62 1.64 -32.91
N GLY A 628 -11.40 1.17 -31.92
CA GLY A 628 -11.34 -0.20 -31.42
C GLY A 628 -10.13 -0.53 -30.57
N LEU A 629 -9.40 0.48 -30.11
CA LEU A 629 -8.20 0.30 -29.31
C LEU A 629 -8.51 -0.28 -27.92
N LEU A 630 -9.74 -0.10 -27.42
CA LEU A 630 -10.18 -0.53 -26.10
C LEU A 630 -10.90 -1.90 -26.09
N ASP A 631 -10.95 -2.61 -27.21
CA ASP A 631 -11.72 -3.87 -27.32
C ASP A 631 -11.15 -5.00 -26.45
N ASN A 632 -9.83 -5.05 -26.27
CA ASN A 632 -9.14 -6.09 -25.51
C ASN A 632 -8.30 -5.49 -24.37
N PHE A 633 -8.97 -5.12 -23.28
CA PHE A 633 -8.33 -4.56 -22.08
C PHE A 633 -7.18 -5.42 -21.53
N LYS A 634 -7.28 -6.75 -21.63
CA LYS A 634 -6.23 -7.66 -21.14
C LYS A 634 -4.94 -7.55 -21.95
N ALA A 635 -5.05 -7.32 -23.26
CA ALA A 635 -3.89 -7.14 -24.14
C ALA A 635 -3.23 -5.77 -23.97
N ILE A 636 -3.98 -4.74 -23.59
CA ILE A 636 -3.49 -3.35 -23.49
C ILE A 636 -3.20 -2.89 -22.05
N SER A 637 -3.30 -3.76 -21.06
CA SER A 637 -3.16 -3.36 -19.65
C SER A 637 -1.74 -2.93 -19.25
N HIS A 638 -0.74 -3.23 -20.10
CA HIS A 638 0.66 -2.85 -19.92
C HIS A 638 1.20 -2.08 -21.13
N LEU A 639 2.27 -1.32 -20.91
CA LEU A 639 2.86 -0.40 -21.88
C LEU A 639 3.18 -1.04 -23.24
N LYS A 640 3.92 -2.16 -23.26
CA LYS A 640 4.29 -2.87 -24.51
C LYS A 640 3.05 -3.34 -25.27
N GLY A 641 2.03 -3.82 -24.54
CA GLY A 641 0.76 -4.27 -25.11
C GLY A 641 -0.02 -3.14 -25.77
N TRP A 642 -0.01 -1.96 -25.16
CA TRP A 642 -0.63 -0.76 -25.73
C TRP A 642 0.09 -0.23 -26.97
N ILE A 643 1.42 -0.19 -26.94
CA ILE A 643 2.23 0.19 -28.11
C ILE A 643 1.94 -0.76 -29.28
N ASN A 644 1.92 -2.07 -29.03
CA ASN A 644 1.55 -3.07 -30.04
C ASN A 644 0.12 -2.88 -30.57
N CYS A 645 -0.81 -2.49 -29.70
CA CYS A 645 -2.18 -2.19 -30.10
C CYS A 645 -2.22 -0.99 -31.07
N LEU A 646 -1.57 0.12 -30.73
CA LEU A 646 -1.46 1.29 -31.61
C LEU A 646 -0.83 0.93 -32.96
N ASP A 647 0.26 0.16 -32.95
CA ASP A 647 0.94 -0.27 -34.18
C ASP A 647 0.07 -1.17 -35.07
N SER A 648 -0.63 -2.13 -34.46
CA SER A 648 -1.55 -3.01 -35.19
C SER A 648 -2.71 -2.24 -35.84
N HIS A 649 -3.12 -1.11 -35.25
CA HIS A 649 -4.15 -0.21 -35.76
C HIS A 649 -3.60 0.96 -36.59
N CYS A 650 -2.31 0.96 -36.92
CA CYS A 650 -1.65 2.03 -37.67
C CYS A 650 -1.88 3.42 -37.06
N ALA A 651 -2.01 3.49 -35.73
CA ALA A 651 -2.35 4.67 -34.97
C ALA A 651 -1.11 5.26 -34.30
N ILE A 652 -1.08 6.58 -34.15
CA ILE A 652 -0.13 7.30 -33.31
C ILE A 652 -0.90 8.28 -32.43
N LEU A 653 -0.63 8.27 -31.13
CA LEU A 653 -1.26 9.14 -30.16
C LEU A 653 -0.35 10.34 -29.89
N LYS A 654 -0.83 11.56 -30.15
CA LYS A 654 -0.11 12.81 -29.85
C LYS A 654 -1.07 13.82 -29.24
N ASN A 655 -0.68 14.43 -28.12
CA ASN A 655 -1.46 15.49 -27.46
C ASN A 655 -2.95 15.13 -27.26
N TYR A 656 -3.24 13.90 -26.80
CA TYR A 656 -4.61 13.39 -26.61
C TYR A 656 -5.46 13.33 -27.89
N LYS A 657 -4.82 13.11 -29.04
CA LYS A 657 -5.49 12.87 -30.32
C LYS A 657 -4.80 11.74 -31.07
N LEU A 658 -5.61 10.83 -31.63
CA LEU A 658 -5.15 9.77 -32.51
C LEU A 658 -4.99 10.28 -33.94
N TYR A 659 -3.89 9.88 -34.56
CA TYR A 659 -3.56 10.14 -35.95
C TYR A 659 -3.18 8.83 -36.62
N TRP A 660 -3.26 8.79 -37.96
CA TRP A 660 -2.68 7.69 -38.72
C TRP A 660 -1.16 7.81 -38.77
N ARG A 661 -0.47 6.69 -38.61
CA ARG A 661 0.96 6.57 -38.90
C ARG A 661 1.23 6.93 -40.36
N LYS A 662 2.27 7.73 -40.61
CA LYS A 662 2.63 8.21 -41.96
C LYS A 662 3.22 7.11 -42.85
N ASP A 663 3.80 6.09 -42.22
CA ASP A 663 4.47 4.94 -42.82
C ASP A 663 3.57 3.70 -42.88
N ALA A 664 2.28 3.82 -42.55
CA ALA A 664 1.35 2.71 -42.57
C ALA A 664 0.96 2.30 -43.99
N ASP A 665 0.79 0.99 -44.21
CA ASP A 665 0.27 0.43 -45.45
C ASP A 665 -1.10 1.05 -45.81
N PRO A 666 -1.22 1.74 -46.97
CA PRO A 666 -2.47 2.36 -47.41
C PRO A 666 -3.66 1.41 -47.48
N TYR A 667 -3.44 0.13 -47.83
CA TYR A 667 -4.50 -0.87 -47.89
C TYR A 667 -5.03 -1.17 -46.49
N LYS A 668 -4.13 -1.43 -45.53
CA LYS A 668 -4.48 -1.66 -44.13
C LYS A 668 -5.22 -0.48 -43.51
N VAL A 669 -4.76 0.75 -43.77
CA VAL A 669 -5.44 1.98 -43.32
C VAL A 669 -6.85 2.08 -43.91
N ARG A 670 -7.05 1.73 -45.19
CA ARG A 670 -8.39 1.75 -45.81
C ARG A 670 -9.36 0.78 -45.12
N VAL A 671 -8.90 -0.43 -44.81
CA VAL A 671 -9.71 -1.43 -44.09
C VAL A 671 -10.09 -0.91 -42.69
N LEU A 672 -9.11 -0.42 -41.93
CA LEU A 672 -9.35 0.12 -40.58
C LEU A 672 -10.29 1.34 -40.61
N ARG A 673 -10.16 2.25 -41.58
CA ARG A 673 -11.10 3.38 -41.75
C ARG A 673 -12.54 2.91 -41.95
N SER A 674 -12.74 1.87 -42.77
CA SER A 674 -14.07 1.29 -42.98
C SER A 674 -14.65 0.74 -41.67
N GLN A 675 -13.84 0.02 -40.88
CA GLN A 675 -14.25 -0.50 -39.57
C GLN A 675 -14.61 0.63 -38.60
N ILE A 676 -13.81 1.70 -38.55
CA ILE A 676 -14.08 2.89 -37.72
C ILE A 676 -15.41 3.54 -38.12
N SER A 677 -15.66 3.74 -39.42
CA SER A 677 -16.93 4.31 -39.91
C SER A 677 -18.13 3.45 -39.54
N GLN A 678 -18.01 2.12 -39.61
CA GLN A 678 -19.06 1.20 -39.16
C GLN A 678 -19.29 1.30 -37.65
N ARG A 679 -18.23 1.35 -36.84
CA ARG A 679 -18.31 1.52 -35.37
C ARG A 679 -18.97 2.84 -35.00
N LYS A 680 -18.59 3.94 -35.64
CA LYS A 680 -19.24 5.25 -35.45
C LYS A 680 -20.74 5.17 -35.66
N ARG A 681 -21.18 4.61 -36.79
CA ARG A 681 -22.61 4.45 -37.09
C ARG A 681 -23.34 3.59 -36.05
N LYS A 682 -22.68 2.56 -35.51
CA LYS A 682 -23.24 1.71 -34.46
C LYS A 682 -23.36 2.46 -33.13
N LEU A 683 -22.30 3.13 -32.69
CA LEU A 683 -22.28 3.93 -31.45
C LEU A 683 -23.30 5.07 -31.48
N THR A 684 -23.50 5.74 -32.62
CA THR A 684 -24.52 6.79 -32.76
C THR A 684 -25.95 6.22 -32.64
N LYS A 685 -26.19 5.00 -33.15
CA LYS A 685 -27.49 4.31 -32.99
C LYS A 685 -27.74 3.90 -31.54
N ASP A 686 -26.73 3.34 -30.87
CA ASP A 686 -26.86 2.90 -29.48
C ASP A 686 -27.13 4.09 -28.52
N ASN A 687 -26.52 5.25 -28.77
CA ASN A 687 -26.78 6.47 -27.99
C ASN A 687 -28.21 7.01 -28.20
N HIS A 688 -28.76 6.95 -29.41
CA HIS A 688 -30.15 7.35 -29.68
C HIS A 688 -31.16 6.44 -28.95
N VAL A 689 -30.91 5.13 -28.93
CA VAL A 689 -31.77 4.17 -28.23
C VAL A 689 -31.69 4.31 -26.71
N GLN A 690 -30.55 4.72 -26.15
CA GLN A 690 -30.45 5.00 -24.71
C GLN A 690 -31.16 6.29 -24.28
N GLN A 691 -31.20 7.32 -25.13
CA GLN A 691 -31.96 8.55 -24.86
C GLN A 691 -33.49 8.33 -24.91
N GLU A 692 -33.99 7.52 -25.85
CA GLU A 692 -35.43 7.18 -25.93
C GLU A 692 -35.94 6.27 -24.78
N ASN A 693 -35.04 5.69 -23.96
CA ASN A 693 -35.42 4.87 -22.79
C ASN A 693 -35.24 5.62 -21.45
N LEU A 694 -34.82 6.89 -21.49
CA LEU A 694 -34.62 7.76 -20.31
C LEU A 694 -35.61 8.94 -20.29
N ASP A 695 -36.32 9.18 -21.39
CA ASP A 695 -37.56 9.98 -21.48
C ASP A 695 -38.78 9.05 -21.29
#